data_AF-A0AA95JKL3-F1
#
_entry.id   AF-A0AA95JKL3-F1
#
_cell.length_a   1.000
_cell.length_b   1.000
_cell.length_c   1.000
_cell.angle_alpha   90.00
_cell.angle_beta   90.00
_cell.angle_gamma   90.00
#
_symmetry.space_group_name_H-M   'P 1'
#
loop_
_entity.id
_entity.type
_entity.pdbx_description
1 polymer ?
#
loop_
_entity_poly.entity_id
_entity_poly.type
_entity_poly.pdbx_seq_one_letter_code
_entity_poly.pdbx_strand_id
1 'polypeptide(L)'
;MNLSFKTHLKNTSVVIRTVLSAGVLYSCATYNVKKGKNLSEIQHSDNKAENDFQIFLIGDAGNADEPQSQQTLNLLKSKLDSASKNSMLIFLGDNIYPSGMPKKSDENYALAKKKLETQLDITKNFQGKTLVIPGNHDWYSGLDGLKAQEELVKNYFNDKKAFLPKNSCPLDDISLTKDIKLIVIDTEWALANWDNYPGINKNCDIKTREDLFTDFKDLITKNQDKRIIVALHHPIISSGTHAGYNSVASHLFPLNTKIPLPGIASIINILRSSSGANPEDINNQHYADLANRLKSIVQDKENIIFVSGHDHNLQYHEERNIRQIVSGAGSKVDPATIGSRTDFSYGGSGFAILNIRKDESSDIEYFSTKNNTLKKLTHVQVIEKPQKFINNYPDSFPATVTSTIYPKKLTQKGPIYRWLWGEHYRKYYGMPIEAPTANLSTLDGGYTPFREGGGNQSNSLRLKTQDGQEFVMRGVKKSAVRFLNNMAFKKSTFGNELNNTFPDKFLLDFYTTNHPFTPFSVGNMAEKLNIPHSNPRLYYIPKQQALGEYNQNYGNEMYMIEERFSSDPKTLASLDNAKDLLSTDDVLKNLNKSYKYSIDKESYIRARIFDMLIGDWDRHSDQWKWAEYEDGKKVIYKPIPRDRDQAFSKYDGAAFKIIMNIPAIRHMKTFKEDIKNVKWMNMEPYPLDLIFLKGATQEDWIAQAKYIQEHLTDKNIDEAFTNIPKEVQDETLADIQRKLKIRKTKLQDYASQYYDVLQEKVPLAGTVNPDKFVITKNGNSVLVQQYKLDKNQENPELVFEKTYEDSKTKELWIYGLEDDDIYEVSGEGHPKMNIRLIGGYNHDTYTVANGSKVKIYDFKSQKNTYNGEGAKKISDDYDINTYNYKHPKYNFVAGYPNIDFNPDDGVIIGALVNYTVNNFIRDPFTQKHSLKANFYTATAGFNLAYKGIFKKAIAGWDFNIDALYSTPRFSENFFGLSNESEYDKENTDRKYNRARISKLNFAPSISKKSWMNLQHQFQLTFENNKVQRKGNRFVDVSPDVNQEVFSSQQFAGANYTFSYKNLDNTAFPTLGMEFVVNADWKTNLSNIEKSFLILNGSLSIDHRLDKRGNFVLANSTNAMWINNNNFEFYQAASIGGNNGMRAFRNDRFSGRSYFTNNSEIRWDFGRVRNPIVPANMGILIGYDIGRVWNDHEDSRKWHQSIGGGFWMSIVETFSARLNYFTGSDGGRISGGIGMTF
;
A
#
# COMPACT_ATOMS: atom_id res chain seq x y z
N MET A 1 -6.16 17.36 -42.92
CA MET A 1 -5.09 18.38 -43.09
C MET A 1 -4.77 18.46 -44.57
N ASN A 2 -5.08 19.61 -45.18
CA ASN A 2 -5.03 19.85 -46.62
C ASN A 2 -3.61 20.23 -47.11
N LEU A 3 -3.42 20.12 -48.43
CA LEU A 3 -2.17 20.16 -49.22
C LEU A 3 -1.11 21.24 -48.90
N SER A 4 -1.39 22.25 -48.07
CA SER A 4 -0.45 23.35 -47.74
C SER A 4 0.76 22.91 -46.90
N PHE A 5 0.72 21.75 -46.24
CA PHE A 5 1.84 21.26 -45.43
C PHE A 5 2.98 20.63 -46.27
N LYS A 6 2.71 20.19 -47.51
CA LYS A 6 3.70 19.47 -48.34
C LYS A 6 4.80 20.39 -48.91
N THR A 7 4.52 21.68 -49.11
CA THR A 7 5.45 22.62 -49.75
C THR A 7 6.46 23.22 -48.76
N HIS A 8 6.10 23.42 -47.48
CA HIS A 8 7.03 23.92 -46.46
C HIS A 8 8.01 22.87 -45.91
N LEU A 9 7.69 21.57 -46.03
CA LEU A 9 8.54 20.48 -45.55
C LEU A 9 9.77 20.21 -46.43
N LYS A 10 9.89 20.78 -47.63
CA LYS A 10 11.06 20.56 -48.51
C LYS A 10 12.28 21.41 -48.15
N ASN A 11 12.11 22.52 -47.41
CA ASN A 11 13.19 23.41 -46.97
C ASN A 11 13.53 23.29 -45.47
N THR A 12 12.89 22.38 -44.73
CA THR A 12 13.22 22.12 -43.33
C THR A 12 14.35 21.11 -43.19
N SER A 13 15.26 21.36 -42.23
CA SER A 13 16.36 20.49 -41.84
C SER A 13 15.91 19.04 -41.63
N VAL A 14 16.76 18.06 -42.00
CA VAL A 14 16.52 16.62 -41.76
C VAL A 14 16.18 16.36 -40.30
N VAL A 15 16.82 17.07 -39.36
CA VAL A 15 16.54 16.97 -37.92
C VAL A 15 15.10 17.35 -37.61
N ILE A 16 14.58 18.43 -38.19
CA ILE A 16 13.20 18.89 -37.99
C ILE A 16 12.22 17.87 -38.60
N ARG A 17 12.54 17.28 -39.76
CA ARG A 17 11.71 16.22 -40.36
C ARG A 17 11.70 14.96 -39.52
N THR A 18 12.83 14.55 -38.97
CA THR A 18 12.94 13.39 -38.08
C THR A 18 12.18 13.62 -36.77
N VAL A 19 12.29 14.81 -36.17
CA VAL A 19 11.55 15.20 -34.95
C VAL A 19 10.04 15.27 -35.22
N LEU A 20 9.62 15.86 -36.34
CA LEU A 20 8.21 15.89 -36.74
C LEU A 20 7.66 14.48 -37.06
N SER A 21 8.47 13.63 -37.70
CA SER A 21 8.07 12.24 -38.02
C SER A 21 7.98 11.39 -36.76
N ALA A 22 8.89 11.55 -35.80
CA ALA A 22 8.83 10.91 -34.49
C ALA A 22 7.58 11.37 -33.71
N GLY A 23 7.24 12.67 -33.71
CA GLY A 23 6.03 13.19 -33.08
C GLY A 23 4.72 12.67 -33.70
N VAL A 24 4.71 12.44 -35.02
CA VAL A 24 3.56 11.86 -35.74
C VAL A 24 3.44 10.35 -35.53
N LEU A 25 4.56 9.63 -35.41
CA LEU A 25 4.55 8.20 -35.06
C LEU A 25 4.17 7.96 -33.59
N TYR A 26 4.47 8.92 -32.72
CA TYR A 26 4.20 8.86 -31.28
C TYR A 26 2.76 9.26 -30.91
N SER A 27 2.17 10.25 -31.58
CA SER A 27 0.84 10.74 -31.20
C SER A 27 -0.31 9.95 -31.83
N CYS A 28 -1.02 9.20 -30.97
CA CYS A 28 -2.20 8.42 -31.34
C CYS A 28 -3.52 8.91 -30.74
N ALA A 29 -3.51 9.96 -29.89
CA ALA A 29 -4.72 10.51 -29.28
C ALA A 29 -5.43 11.50 -30.22
N THR A 30 -6.75 11.37 -30.34
CA THR A 30 -7.54 12.13 -31.33
C THR A 30 -8.91 12.50 -30.77
N TYR A 31 -9.54 13.53 -31.35
CA TYR A 31 -10.94 13.89 -31.09
C TYR A 31 -11.96 13.00 -31.83
N ASN A 32 -11.50 12.11 -32.71
CA ASN A 32 -12.35 11.21 -33.49
C ASN A 32 -12.53 9.86 -32.79
N VAL A 33 -13.56 9.13 -33.21
CA VAL A 33 -13.84 7.77 -32.74
C VAL A 33 -12.67 6.83 -33.07
N LYS A 34 -12.23 6.07 -32.07
CA LYS A 34 -11.31 4.95 -32.21
C LYS A 34 -11.95 3.69 -31.64
N LYS A 35 -11.83 2.59 -32.38
CA LYS A 35 -12.34 1.27 -32.00
C LYS A 35 -11.23 0.25 -32.13
N GLY A 36 -11.05 -0.56 -31.10
CA GLY A 36 -10.20 -1.72 -31.15
C GLY A 36 -10.74 -2.76 -32.12
N LYS A 37 -9.85 -3.58 -32.69
CA LYS A 37 -10.23 -4.62 -33.67
C LYS A 37 -11.12 -5.73 -33.10
N ASN A 38 -11.07 -5.93 -31.78
CA ASN A 38 -11.80 -6.95 -31.03
C ASN A 38 -12.82 -6.31 -30.08
N LEU A 39 -13.29 -5.10 -30.36
CA LEU A 39 -14.37 -4.47 -29.60
C LEU A 39 -15.67 -5.25 -29.84
N SER A 40 -16.31 -5.72 -28.77
CA SER A 40 -17.56 -6.48 -28.82
C SER A 40 -18.75 -5.56 -29.10
N GLU A 41 -18.90 -5.12 -30.35
CA GLU A 41 -20.03 -4.28 -30.77
C GLU A 41 -21.31 -5.08 -30.99
N ILE A 42 -22.42 -4.57 -30.45
CA ILE A 42 -23.75 -5.15 -30.64
C ILE A 42 -24.42 -4.52 -31.86
N GLN A 43 -24.91 -5.34 -32.79
CA GLN A 43 -25.70 -4.88 -33.93
C GLN A 43 -27.18 -4.68 -33.54
N HIS A 44 -27.86 -3.74 -34.20
CA HIS A 44 -29.24 -3.35 -33.86
C HIS A 44 -30.26 -4.51 -33.90
N SER A 45 -29.97 -5.63 -34.57
CA SER A 45 -30.82 -6.83 -34.68
C SER A 45 -30.67 -7.85 -33.54
N ASP A 46 -29.63 -7.73 -32.72
CA ASP A 46 -29.17 -8.85 -31.87
C ASP A 46 -29.67 -8.77 -30.42
N ASN A 47 -30.24 -7.62 -30.02
CA ASN A 47 -30.73 -7.38 -28.66
C ASN A 47 -32.21 -7.75 -28.48
N LYS A 48 -32.49 -8.94 -27.93
CA LYS A 48 -33.86 -9.40 -27.60
C LYS A 48 -34.22 -9.31 -26.11
N ALA A 49 -33.28 -9.00 -25.22
CA ALA A 49 -33.52 -8.96 -23.78
C ALA A 49 -34.06 -7.60 -23.31
N GLU A 50 -35.15 -7.63 -22.56
CA GLU A 50 -35.75 -6.44 -21.95
C GLU A 50 -34.79 -5.80 -20.93
N ASN A 51 -34.84 -4.47 -20.82
CA ASN A 51 -34.00 -3.73 -19.85
C ASN A 51 -34.54 -3.90 -18.42
N ASP A 52 -33.65 -4.17 -17.47
CA ASP A 52 -33.99 -4.22 -16.03
C ASP A 52 -33.80 -2.83 -15.39
N PHE A 53 -32.60 -2.25 -15.57
CA PHE A 53 -32.24 -0.94 -15.02
C PHE A 53 -31.32 -0.16 -15.97
N GLN A 54 -31.54 1.15 -16.08
CA GLN A 54 -30.78 2.05 -16.97
C GLN A 54 -29.99 3.09 -16.17
N ILE A 55 -28.71 3.29 -16.48
CA ILE A 55 -27.88 4.30 -15.81
C ILE A 55 -27.33 5.27 -16.86
N PHE A 56 -27.75 6.53 -16.77
CA PHE A 56 -27.24 7.64 -17.57
C PHE A 56 -26.00 8.22 -16.87
N LEU A 57 -24.92 8.37 -17.61
CA LEU A 57 -23.60 8.72 -17.08
C LEU A 57 -23.10 10.00 -17.75
N ILE A 58 -22.83 11.03 -16.95
CA ILE A 58 -22.22 12.28 -17.41
C ILE A 58 -21.32 12.86 -16.32
N GLY A 59 -20.07 13.16 -16.64
CA GLY A 59 -19.14 13.88 -15.79
C GLY A 59 -18.70 15.18 -16.45
N ASP A 60 -17.99 16.02 -15.70
CA ASP A 60 -17.42 17.27 -16.21
C ASP A 60 -18.50 18.19 -16.81
N ALA A 61 -19.64 18.32 -16.14
CA ALA A 61 -20.76 19.14 -16.59
C ALA A 61 -20.75 20.57 -15.98
N GLY A 62 -19.71 20.91 -15.20
CA GLY A 62 -19.69 22.12 -14.38
C GLY A 62 -19.59 23.47 -15.09
N ASN A 63 -19.35 23.52 -16.41
CA ASN A 63 -19.49 24.72 -17.23
C ASN A 63 -20.91 24.88 -17.82
N ALA A 64 -21.96 24.60 -17.04
CA ALA A 64 -23.35 24.61 -17.49
C ALA A 64 -23.88 25.98 -17.98
N ASP A 65 -23.12 27.04 -17.78
CA ASP A 65 -23.33 28.37 -18.33
C ASP A 65 -22.85 28.52 -19.79
N GLU A 66 -22.01 27.61 -20.28
CA GLU A 66 -21.49 27.64 -21.65
C GLU A 66 -22.45 27.02 -22.68
N PRO A 67 -22.54 27.58 -23.91
CA PRO A 67 -23.48 27.08 -24.93
C PRO A 67 -23.33 25.60 -25.29
N GLN A 68 -22.10 25.08 -25.39
CA GLN A 68 -21.86 23.67 -25.75
C GLN A 68 -22.26 22.71 -24.61
N SER A 69 -22.06 23.12 -23.36
CA SER A 69 -22.53 22.36 -22.19
C SER A 69 -24.06 22.32 -22.17
N GLN A 70 -24.73 23.47 -22.35
CA GLN A 70 -26.20 23.54 -22.41
C GLN A 70 -26.78 22.69 -23.53
N GLN A 71 -26.15 22.66 -24.71
CA GLN A 71 -26.54 21.76 -25.81
C GLN A 71 -26.44 20.30 -25.39
N THR A 72 -25.34 19.90 -24.75
CA THR A 72 -25.13 18.53 -24.28
C THR A 72 -26.18 18.13 -23.23
N LEU A 73 -26.41 19.00 -22.25
CA LEU A 73 -27.40 18.82 -21.18
C LEU A 73 -28.83 18.76 -21.73
N ASN A 74 -29.19 19.58 -22.72
CA ASN A 74 -30.50 19.55 -23.37
C ASN A 74 -30.73 18.25 -24.17
N LEU A 75 -29.71 17.75 -24.86
CA LEU A 75 -29.80 16.47 -25.57
C LEU A 75 -29.88 15.29 -24.59
N LEU A 76 -29.16 15.33 -23.48
CA LEU A 76 -29.31 14.35 -22.40
C LEU A 76 -30.73 14.41 -21.78
N LYS A 77 -31.24 15.63 -21.51
CA LYS A 77 -32.61 15.85 -21.04
C LYS A 77 -33.63 15.13 -21.91
N SER A 78 -33.50 15.23 -23.24
CA SER A 78 -34.42 14.55 -24.16
C SER A 78 -34.46 13.02 -23.99
N LYS A 79 -33.34 12.41 -23.57
CA LYS A 79 -33.26 10.98 -23.25
C LYS A 79 -33.84 10.68 -21.87
N LEU A 80 -33.55 11.51 -20.87
CA LEU A 80 -34.09 11.38 -19.52
C LEU A 80 -35.61 11.52 -19.49
N ASP A 81 -36.18 12.48 -20.22
CA ASP A 81 -37.62 12.70 -20.32
C ASP A 81 -38.37 11.47 -20.87
N SER A 82 -37.69 10.61 -21.63
CA SER A 82 -38.23 9.35 -22.18
C SER A 82 -37.93 8.10 -21.35
N ALA A 83 -37.14 8.23 -20.27
CA ALA A 83 -36.68 7.10 -19.48
C ALA A 83 -37.71 6.67 -18.42
N SER A 84 -37.77 5.37 -18.14
CA SER A 84 -38.68 4.82 -17.13
C SER A 84 -38.20 5.11 -15.70
N LYS A 85 -39.06 4.92 -14.70
CA LYS A 85 -38.68 4.98 -13.27
C LYS A 85 -37.55 4.03 -12.85
N ASN A 86 -37.30 2.94 -13.60
CA ASN A 86 -36.19 2.01 -13.35
C ASN A 86 -34.91 2.52 -14.01
N SER A 87 -34.55 3.75 -13.69
CA SER A 87 -33.34 4.37 -14.19
C SER A 87 -32.74 5.36 -13.21
N MET A 88 -31.46 5.67 -13.42
CA MET A 88 -30.71 6.62 -12.63
C MET A 88 -29.84 7.50 -13.51
N LEU A 89 -29.76 8.78 -13.20
CA LEU A 89 -28.73 9.69 -13.71
C LEU A 89 -27.62 9.81 -12.66
N ILE A 90 -26.37 9.65 -13.07
CA ILE A 90 -25.21 9.89 -12.23
C ILE A 90 -24.37 11.02 -12.84
N PHE A 91 -24.25 12.13 -12.10
CA PHE A 91 -23.24 13.15 -12.37
C PHE A 91 -21.91 12.70 -11.75
N LEU A 92 -20.93 12.36 -12.59
CA LEU A 92 -19.68 11.66 -12.25
C LEU A 92 -18.54 12.60 -11.77
N GLY A 93 -18.89 13.72 -11.13
CA GLY A 93 -17.93 14.71 -10.62
C GLY A 93 -17.64 15.86 -11.56
N ASP A 94 -16.92 16.85 -11.03
CA ASP A 94 -16.63 18.15 -11.64
C ASP A 94 -17.91 18.89 -12.04
N ASN A 95 -18.77 19.01 -11.02
CA ASN A 95 -20.10 19.56 -11.17
C ASN A 95 -20.10 21.09 -11.19
N ILE A 96 -19.02 21.77 -10.75
CA ILE A 96 -18.92 23.22 -10.79
C ILE A 96 -17.49 23.68 -11.10
N TYR A 97 -17.34 24.43 -12.19
CA TYR A 97 -16.08 25.08 -12.56
C TYR A 97 -16.01 26.57 -12.20
N PRO A 98 -14.81 27.11 -11.91
CA PRO A 98 -13.53 26.39 -11.87
C PRO A 98 -13.20 25.72 -10.52
N SER A 99 -13.91 26.06 -9.44
CA SER A 99 -13.44 25.73 -8.09
C SER A 99 -14.54 25.22 -7.14
N GLY A 100 -15.56 24.54 -7.63
CA GLY A 100 -16.61 24.02 -6.76
C GLY A 100 -17.54 25.12 -6.22
N MET A 101 -18.26 24.83 -5.13
CA MET A 101 -19.15 25.79 -4.48
C MET A 101 -18.39 26.69 -3.50
N PRO A 102 -18.26 28.01 -3.76
CA PRO A 102 -17.58 28.92 -2.85
C PRO A 102 -18.47 29.29 -1.64
N LYS A 103 -17.93 30.08 -0.72
CA LYS A 103 -18.70 30.61 0.42
C LYS A 103 -19.83 31.52 -0.08
N LYS A 104 -20.95 31.57 0.64
CA LYS A 104 -22.12 32.42 0.28
C LYS A 104 -21.81 33.91 0.12
N SER A 105 -20.76 34.39 0.79
CA SER A 105 -20.29 35.79 0.72
C SER A 105 -19.42 36.07 -0.51
N ASP A 106 -19.01 35.05 -1.27
CA ASP A 106 -18.18 35.18 -2.47
C ASP A 106 -19.02 35.66 -3.65
N GLU A 107 -18.46 36.56 -4.47
CA GLU A 107 -19.12 37.11 -5.66
C GLU A 107 -19.48 36.02 -6.69
N ASN A 108 -18.71 34.93 -6.73
CA ASN A 108 -18.92 33.82 -7.66
C ASN A 108 -19.99 32.82 -7.18
N TYR A 109 -20.48 32.92 -5.94
CA TYR A 109 -21.47 31.98 -5.39
C TYR A 109 -22.75 31.91 -6.23
N ALA A 110 -23.25 33.07 -6.67
CA ALA A 110 -24.47 33.14 -7.48
C ALA A 110 -24.31 32.39 -8.82
N LEU A 111 -23.14 32.51 -9.45
CA LEU A 111 -22.83 31.82 -10.69
C LEU A 111 -22.63 30.31 -10.46
N ALA A 112 -21.88 29.92 -9.43
CA ALA A 112 -21.66 28.51 -9.06
C ALA A 112 -22.99 27.79 -8.77
N LYS A 113 -23.85 28.41 -7.96
CA LYS A 113 -25.20 27.94 -7.68
C LYS A 113 -26.03 27.80 -8.97
N LYS A 114 -26.03 28.81 -9.83
CA LYS A 114 -26.76 28.77 -11.12
C LYS A 114 -26.26 27.63 -12.02
N LYS A 115 -24.94 27.42 -12.12
CA LYS A 115 -24.35 26.32 -12.90
C LYS A 115 -24.82 24.96 -12.39
N LEU A 116 -24.82 24.75 -11.08
CA LEU A 116 -25.31 23.52 -10.47
C LEU A 116 -26.81 23.33 -10.71
N GLU A 117 -27.64 24.34 -10.42
CA GLU A 117 -29.10 24.27 -10.62
C GLU A 117 -29.47 24.03 -12.09
N THR A 118 -28.72 24.61 -13.04
CA THR A 118 -28.93 24.38 -14.49
C THR A 118 -28.72 22.91 -14.86
N GLN A 119 -27.75 22.23 -14.24
CA GLN A 119 -27.54 20.80 -14.44
C GLN A 119 -28.67 19.98 -13.82
N LEU A 120 -29.06 20.29 -12.57
CA LEU A 120 -30.12 19.55 -11.89
C LEU A 120 -31.48 19.72 -12.60
N ASP A 121 -31.72 20.88 -13.19
CA ASP A 121 -32.96 21.21 -13.90
C ASP A 121 -33.29 20.30 -15.09
N ILE A 122 -32.29 19.59 -15.67
CA ILE A 122 -32.56 18.60 -16.72
C ILE A 122 -33.37 17.40 -16.22
N THR A 123 -33.46 17.23 -14.90
CA THR A 123 -34.11 16.08 -14.26
C THR A 123 -35.57 16.35 -13.86
N LYS A 124 -36.11 17.55 -14.12
CA LYS A 124 -37.48 17.95 -13.72
C LYS A 124 -38.58 16.99 -14.19
N ASN A 125 -38.43 16.42 -15.39
CA ASN A 125 -39.40 15.45 -15.95
C ASN A 125 -38.89 14.00 -15.88
N PHE A 126 -37.73 13.76 -15.27
CA PHE A 126 -37.13 12.44 -15.17
C PHE A 126 -37.81 11.64 -14.07
N GLN A 127 -38.36 10.47 -14.40
CA GLN A 127 -39.05 9.60 -13.43
C GLN A 127 -38.09 8.75 -12.59
N GLY A 128 -36.81 8.67 -12.99
CA GLY A 128 -35.78 7.93 -12.28
C GLY A 128 -35.17 8.71 -11.10
N LYS A 129 -34.04 8.22 -10.59
CA LYS A 129 -33.32 8.88 -9.49
C LYS A 129 -32.08 9.62 -9.99
N THR A 130 -31.75 10.73 -9.36
CA THR A 130 -30.52 11.47 -9.67
C THR A 130 -29.52 11.31 -8.53
N LEU A 131 -28.27 11.06 -8.88
CA LEU A 131 -27.14 11.02 -7.97
C LEU A 131 -26.05 11.97 -8.48
N VAL A 132 -25.48 12.75 -7.57
CA VAL A 132 -24.30 13.57 -7.80
C VAL A 132 -23.16 13.00 -6.97
N ILE A 133 -21.99 12.81 -7.58
CA ILE A 133 -20.75 12.47 -6.87
C ILE A 133 -19.75 13.62 -7.07
N PRO A 134 -18.85 13.88 -6.12
CA PRO A 134 -17.83 14.93 -6.28
C PRO A 134 -16.69 14.51 -7.20
N GLY A 135 -16.13 15.49 -7.92
CA GLY A 135 -14.82 15.42 -8.58
C GLY A 135 -13.80 16.34 -7.92
N ASN A 136 -12.57 16.37 -8.43
CA ASN A 136 -11.50 17.19 -7.84
C ASN A 136 -11.83 18.68 -7.84
N HIS A 137 -12.51 19.20 -8.89
CA HIS A 137 -12.89 20.61 -8.93
C HIS A 137 -13.91 20.99 -7.85
N ASP A 138 -14.76 20.04 -7.42
CA ASP A 138 -15.75 20.28 -6.36
C ASP A 138 -15.06 20.46 -4.98
N TRP A 139 -13.85 19.93 -4.81
CA TRP A 139 -13.04 20.07 -3.59
C TRP A 139 -12.24 21.39 -3.51
N TYR A 140 -12.12 22.14 -4.60
CA TYR A 140 -11.24 23.32 -4.66
C TYR A 140 -11.71 24.54 -3.83
N SER A 141 -12.99 24.56 -3.42
CA SER A 141 -13.50 25.52 -2.40
C SER A 141 -13.32 25.02 -0.95
N GLY A 142 -12.60 23.92 -0.76
CA GLY A 142 -12.37 23.28 0.52
C GLY A 142 -13.54 22.43 1.01
N LEU A 143 -13.36 21.81 2.18
CA LEU A 143 -14.34 20.90 2.78
C LEU A 143 -15.70 21.58 3.04
N ASP A 144 -15.68 22.86 3.42
CA ASP A 144 -16.90 23.66 3.63
C ASP A 144 -17.67 23.87 2.31
N GLY A 145 -16.94 24.11 1.21
CA GLY A 145 -17.54 24.26 -0.12
C GLY A 145 -18.18 22.96 -0.59
N LEU A 146 -17.47 21.84 -0.44
CA LEU A 146 -18.00 20.52 -0.76
C LEU A 146 -19.27 20.20 0.04
N LYS A 147 -19.28 20.47 1.35
CA LYS A 147 -20.48 20.31 2.19
C LYS A 147 -21.61 21.24 1.78
N ALA A 148 -21.32 22.48 1.41
CA ALA A 148 -22.33 23.41 0.91
C ALA A 148 -22.96 22.92 -0.40
N GLN A 149 -22.17 22.33 -1.30
CA GLN A 149 -22.64 21.70 -2.53
C GLN A 149 -23.51 20.47 -2.24
N GLU A 150 -23.05 19.58 -1.35
CA GLU A 150 -23.81 18.41 -0.89
C GLU A 150 -25.19 18.82 -0.35
N GLU A 151 -25.24 19.82 0.53
CA GLU A 151 -26.49 20.32 1.09
C GLU A 151 -27.40 20.97 0.04
N LEU A 152 -26.84 21.69 -0.94
CA LEU A 152 -27.62 22.25 -2.05
C LEU A 152 -28.31 21.15 -2.87
N VAL A 153 -27.59 20.09 -3.21
CA VAL A 153 -28.14 18.96 -3.98
C VAL A 153 -29.21 18.21 -3.17
N LYS A 154 -28.92 17.90 -1.90
CA LYS A 154 -29.90 17.24 -1.01
C LYS A 154 -31.18 18.05 -0.86
N ASN A 155 -31.07 19.37 -0.70
CA ASN A 155 -32.22 20.26 -0.57
C ASN A 155 -33.00 20.38 -1.89
N TYR A 156 -32.33 20.44 -3.04
CA TYR A 156 -32.98 20.50 -4.35
C TYR A 156 -33.89 19.27 -4.59
N PHE A 157 -33.39 18.07 -4.29
CA PHE A 157 -34.13 16.82 -4.49
C PHE A 157 -34.98 16.38 -3.28
N ASN A 158 -34.81 17.02 -2.12
CA ASN A 158 -35.33 16.55 -0.83
C ASN A 158 -34.95 15.07 -0.56
N ASP A 159 -33.74 14.67 -0.94
CA ASP A 159 -33.22 13.31 -0.76
C ASP A 159 -31.78 13.35 -0.23
N LYS A 160 -31.59 12.78 0.97
CA LYS A 160 -30.28 12.68 1.62
C LYS A 160 -29.28 11.80 0.86
N LYS A 161 -29.74 11.01 -0.12
CA LYS A 161 -28.92 10.11 -0.96
C LYS A 161 -28.67 10.67 -2.37
N ALA A 162 -29.14 11.89 -2.67
CA ALA A 162 -28.91 12.52 -3.98
C ALA A 162 -27.47 13.01 -4.18
N PHE A 163 -26.67 13.09 -3.11
CA PHE A 163 -25.23 13.37 -3.16
C PHE A 163 -24.50 12.29 -2.36
N LEU A 164 -23.54 11.60 -2.98
CA LEU A 164 -22.74 10.56 -2.31
C LEU A 164 -21.24 10.70 -2.69
N PRO A 165 -20.33 10.30 -1.79
CA PRO A 165 -20.61 9.86 -0.42
C PRO A 165 -21.02 11.02 0.50
N LYS A 166 -21.71 10.71 1.60
CA LYS A 166 -22.22 11.71 2.54
C LYS A 166 -21.14 12.24 3.47
N ASN A 167 -21.36 13.45 3.99
CA ASN A 167 -20.52 14.09 5.01
C ASN A 167 -19.05 14.23 4.59
N SER A 168 -18.77 14.22 3.28
CA SER A 168 -17.40 14.16 2.73
C SER A 168 -16.58 12.93 3.13
N CYS A 169 -17.26 11.84 3.53
CA CYS A 169 -16.61 10.55 3.76
C CYS A 169 -16.20 9.91 2.42
N PRO A 170 -15.32 8.89 2.42
CA PRO A 170 -14.78 8.37 1.16
C PRO A 170 -15.63 7.32 0.46
N LEU A 171 -16.58 6.69 1.16
CA LEU A 171 -17.27 5.50 0.67
C LEU A 171 -18.72 5.50 1.12
N ASP A 172 -19.63 5.20 0.20
CA ASP A 172 -21.05 4.94 0.48
C ASP A 172 -21.58 3.89 -0.52
N ASP A 173 -22.71 3.28 -0.20
CA ASP A 173 -23.36 2.32 -1.09
C ASP A 173 -24.89 2.43 -1.06
N ILE A 174 -25.53 2.10 -2.20
CA ILE A 174 -26.98 2.01 -2.32
C ILE A 174 -27.37 0.78 -3.15
N SER A 175 -28.48 0.13 -2.79
CA SER A 175 -29.08 -0.92 -3.62
C SER A 175 -30.02 -0.25 -4.63
N LEU A 176 -29.77 -0.47 -5.93
CA LEU A 176 -30.62 0.06 -7.01
C LEU A 176 -31.84 -0.85 -7.22
N THR A 177 -31.61 -2.16 -7.20
CA THR A 177 -32.62 -3.21 -7.16
C THR A 177 -32.21 -4.28 -6.13
N LYS A 178 -32.93 -5.40 -6.05
CA LYS A 178 -32.50 -6.54 -5.22
C LYS A 178 -31.18 -7.16 -5.71
N ASP A 179 -30.92 -7.09 -7.03
CA ASP A 179 -29.82 -7.77 -7.72
C ASP A 179 -28.74 -6.79 -8.20
N ILE A 180 -28.92 -5.47 -8.02
CA ILE A 180 -27.97 -4.44 -8.47
C ILE A 180 -27.55 -3.55 -7.30
N LYS A 181 -26.24 -3.43 -7.10
CA LYS A 181 -25.59 -2.62 -6.07
C LYS A 181 -24.77 -1.50 -6.71
N LEU A 182 -24.92 -0.28 -6.20
CA LEU A 182 -24.05 0.85 -6.52
C LEU A 182 -23.17 1.15 -5.32
N ILE A 183 -21.86 1.21 -5.53
CA ILE A 183 -20.86 1.65 -4.56
C ILE A 183 -20.26 2.95 -5.10
N VAL A 184 -20.15 3.96 -4.25
CA VAL A 184 -19.63 5.28 -4.62
C VAL A 184 -18.36 5.54 -3.83
N ILE A 185 -17.29 5.93 -4.53
CA ILE A 185 -16.00 6.27 -3.92
C ILE A 185 -15.67 7.73 -4.26
N ASP A 186 -15.45 8.55 -3.22
CA ASP A 186 -14.80 9.84 -3.39
C ASP A 186 -13.30 9.61 -3.56
N THR A 187 -12.85 9.64 -4.81
CA THR A 187 -11.44 9.43 -5.13
C THR A 187 -10.58 10.62 -4.73
N GLU A 188 -11.11 11.84 -4.71
CA GLU A 188 -10.32 13.02 -4.33
C GLU A 188 -9.98 12.99 -2.84
N TRP A 189 -10.88 12.46 -2.00
CA TRP A 189 -10.56 12.17 -0.60
C TRP A 189 -9.28 11.33 -0.46
N ALA A 190 -9.04 10.36 -1.35
CA ALA A 190 -7.85 9.52 -1.30
C ALA A 190 -6.58 10.23 -1.83
N LEU A 191 -6.71 11.17 -2.77
CA LEU A 191 -5.60 11.90 -3.40
C LEU A 191 -5.18 13.15 -2.62
N ALA A 192 -6.13 13.77 -1.90
CA ALA A 192 -5.93 15.00 -1.15
C ALA A 192 -4.91 14.85 -0.01
N ASN A 193 -4.09 15.87 0.19
CA ASN A 193 -3.24 15.96 1.37
C ASN A 193 -4.09 16.31 2.61
N TRP A 194 -4.31 15.35 3.50
CA TRP A 194 -5.19 15.51 4.66
C TRP A 194 -4.69 16.54 5.68
N ASP A 195 -3.39 16.86 5.68
CA ASP A 195 -2.85 17.94 6.51
C ASP A 195 -3.45 19.32 6.14
N ASN A 196 -3.95 19.46 4.91
CA ASN A 196 -4.66 20.67 4.46
C ASN A 196 -6.17 20.63 4.80
N TYR A 197 -6.68 19.48 5.24
CA TYR A 197 -8.08 19.25 5.59
C TYR A 197 -8.21 18.56 6.97
N PRO A 198 -7.80 19.19 8.08
CA PRO A 198 -7.86 18.63 9.43
C PRO A 198 -9.17 17.91 9.83
N GLY A 199 -10.32 18.40 9.33
CA GLY A 199 -11.65 17.85 9.61
C GLY A 199 -12.19 16.85 8.57
N ILE A 200 -11.37 16.35 7.65
CA ILE A 200 -11.80 15.54 6.49
C ILE A 200 -12.57 14.28 6.89
N ASN A 201 -12.19 13.65 8.00
CA ASN A 201 -12.80 12.42 8.49
C ASN A 201 -13.66 12.63 9.75
N LYS A 202 -14.04 13.87 10.05
CA LYS A 202 -14.95 14.15 11.17
C LYS A 202 -16.29 13.44 10.90
N ASN A 203 -16.81 12.69 11.87
CA ASN A 203 -18.02 11.87 11.72
C ASN A 203 -17.95 10.71 10.69
N CYS A 204 -16.78 10.38 10.14
CA CYS A 204 -16.61 9.20 9.28
C CYS A 204 -16.12 8.00 10.10
N ASP A 205 -16.56 6.80 9.73
CA ASP A 205 -16.03 5.55 10.30
C ASP A 205 -14.62 5.24 9.76
N ILE A 206 -14.39 5.53 8.48
CA ILE A 206 -13.09 5.39 7.82
C ILE A 206 -12.18 6.54 8.27
N LYS A 207 -11.09 6.22 8.97
CA LYS A 207 -10.09 7.19 9.44
C LYS A 207 -8.75 7.09 8.70
N THR A 208 -8.51 6.01 7.97
CA THR A 208 -7.28 5.82 7.18
C THR A 208 -7.57 5.35 5.76
N ARG A 209 -6.61 5.56 4.84
CA ARG A 209 -6.70 5.05 3.46
C ARG A 209 -6.76 3.50 3.40
N GLU A 210 -6.22 2.81 4.40
CA GLU A 210 -6.31 1.35 4.48
C GLU A 210 -7.72 0.87 4.85
N ASP A 211 -8.41 1.63 5.70
CA ASP A 211 -9.80 1.33 6.07
C ASP A 211 -10.71 1.45 4.85
N LEU A 212 -10.51 2.44 3.97
CA LEU A 212 -11.21 2.55 2.67
C LEU A 212 -11.08 1.26 1.85
N PHE A 213 -9.86 0.73 1.68
CA PHE A 213 -9.65 -0.50 0.90
C PHE A 213 -10.27 -1.73 1.57
N THR A 214 -10.25 -1.78 2.90
CA THR A 214 -10.82 -2.86 3.69
C THR A 214 -12.35 -2.88 3.53
N ASP A 215 -12.99 -1.74 3.77
CA ASP A 215 -14.44 -1.58 3.66
C ASP A 215 -14.93 -1.80 2.22
N PHE A 216 -14.19 -1.31 1.22
CA PHE A 216 -14.50 -1.58 -0.18
C PHE A 216 -14.46 -3.09 -0.49
N LYS A 217 -13.40 -3.81 -0.08
CA LYS A 217 -13.30 -5.27 -0.25
C LYS A 217 -14.46 -6.01 0.44
N ASP A 218 -14.84 -5.54 1.61
CA ASP A 218 -15.96 -6.07 2.38
C ASP A 218 -17.29 -5.88 1.66
N LEU A 219 -17.55 -4.69 1.10
CA LEU A 219 -18.73 -4.42 0.30
C LEU A 219 -18.80 -5.30 -0.96
N ILE A 220 -17.68 -5.49 -1.67
CA ILE A 220 -17.59 -6.40 -2.82
C ILE A 220 -17.95 -7.83 -2.40
N THR A 221 -17.36 -8.32 -1.30
CA THR A 221 -17.58 -9.69 -0.82
C THR A 221 -19.02 -9.91 -0.35
N LYS A 222 -19.62 -8.92 0.32
CA LYS A 222 -21.00 -8.98 0.83
C LYS A 222 -22.05 -9.00 -0.29
N ASN A 223 -21.71 -8.52 -1.50
CA ASN A 223 -22.63 -8.36 -2.63
C ASN A 223 -22.18 -9.13 -3.89
N GLN A 224 -21.36 -10.17 -3.76
CA GLN A 224 -20.81 -10.92 -4.90
C GLN A 224 -21.87 -11.65 -5.75
N ASP A 225 -23.06 -11.86 -5.22
CA ASP A 225 -24.24 -12.41 -5.88
C ASP A 225 -25.02 -11.38 -6.72
N LYS A 226 -24.61 -10.10 -6.68
CA LYS A 226 -25.29 -8.98 -7.34
C LYS A 226 -24.43 -8.41 -8.45
N ARG A 227 -25.04 -7.69 -9.40
CA ARG A 227 -24.30 -6.79 -10.28
C ARG A 227 -23.82 -5.59 -9.48
N ILE A 228 -22.51 -5.34 -9.46
CA ILE A 228 -21.93 -4.21 -8.72
C ILE A 228 -21.46 -3.15 -9.71
N ILE A 229 -21.96 -1.93 -9.54
CA ILE A 229 -21.47 -0.73 -10.21
C ILE A 229 -20.64 0.06 -9.21
N VAL A 230 -19.42 0.43 -9.58
CA VAL A 230 -18.55 1.29 -8.77
C VAL A 230 -18.45 2.64 -9.47
N ALA A 231 -19.07 3.66 -8.90
CA ALA A 231 -19.01 5.03 -9.39
C ALA A 231 -17.93 5.81 -8.64
N LEU A 232 -17.04 6.44 -9.39
CA LEU A 232 -15.94 7.23 -8.87
C LEU A 232 -15.55 8.31 -9.88
N HIS A 233 -14.89 9.38 -9.48
CA HIS A 233 -14.53 10.44 -10.44
C HIS A 233 -13.32 10.04 -11.29
N HIS A 234 -12.23 9.62 -10.63
CA HIS A 234 -10.92 9.31 -11.21
C HIS A 234 -10.80 7.87 -11.77
N PRO A 235 -10.81 7.64 -13.11
CA PRO A 235 -10.76 6.30 -13.70
C PRO A 235 -9.58 5.45 -13.23
N ILE A 236 -9.81 4.17 -12.92
CA ILE A 236 -8.72 3.25 -12.61
C ILE A 236 -7.98 2.77 -13.89
N ILE A 237 -8.60 2.92 -15.07
CA ILE A 237 -8.00 2.67 -16.38
C ILE A 237 -8.37 3.83 -17.31
N SER A 238 -7.38 4.48 -17.92
CA SER A 238 -7.59 5.58 -18.86
C SER A 238 -6.57 5.53 -20.02
N SER A 239 -7.02 6.01 -21.17
CA SER A 239 -6.23 6.30 -22.36
C SER A 239 -6.39 7.76 -22.87
N GLY A 240 -6.74 8.67 -21.95
CA GLY A 240 -6.86 10.11 -22.18
C GLY A 240 -5.61 10.89 -21.78
N THR A 241 -5.75 12.23 -21.76
CA THR A 241 -4.69 13.19 -21.47
C THR A 241 -4.10 13.03 -20.07
N HIS A 242 -4.94 12.79 -19.06
CA HIS A 242 -4.54 12.51 -17.67
C HIS A 242 -3.77 11.19 -17.50
N ALA A 243 -3.83 10.30 -18.49
CA ALA A 243 -3.01 9.09 -18.57
C ALA A 243 -1.74 9.25 -19.43
N GLY A 244 -1.40 10.49 -19.81
CA GLY A 244 -0.22 10.83 -20.61
C GLY A 244 -0.41 10.66 -22.12
N TYR A 245 -1.62 10.39 -22.62
CA TYR A 245 -1.87 10.25 -24.05
C TYR A 245 -2.20 11.59 -24.71
N ASN A 246 -1.22 12.12 -25.45
CA ASN A 246 -1.28 13.47 -26.02
C ASN A 246 -1.54 13.46 -27.54
N SER A 247 -2.18 14.52 -28.04
CA SER A 247 -2.45 14.72 -29.47
C SER A 247 -1.25 15.29 -30.23
N VAL A 248 -1.26 15.21 -31.56
CA VAL A 248 -0.19 15.77 -32.40
C VAL A 248 -0.08 17.28 -32.16
N ALA A 249 -1.24 17.94 -32.00
CA ALA A 249 -1.31 19.37 -31.75
C ALA A 249 -0.58 19.74 -30.44
N SER A 250 -0.77 18.99 -29.35
CA SER A 250 -0.05 19.25 -28.10
C SER A 250 1.46 19.05 -28.20
N HIS A 251 1.96 18.27 -29.16
CA HIS A 251 3.41 18.13 -29.42
C HIS A 251 3.99 19.25 -30.30
N LEU A 252 3.12 20.08 -30.90
CA LEU A 252 3.49 21.22 -31.73
C LEU A 252 3.29 22.55 -30.98
N PHE A 253 2.25 22.66 -30.16
CA PHE A 253 1.82 23.90 -29.52
C PHE A 253 1.92 23.78 -28.00
N PRO A 254 2.92 24.40 -27.35
CA PRO A 254 3.03 24.36 -25.90
C PRO A 254 1.99 25.29 -25.25
N LEU A 255 1.51 24.91 -24.06
CA LEU A 255 0.77 25.78 -23.13
C LEU A 255 -0.41 26.54 -23.77
N ASN A 256 -1.17 25.88 -24.65
CA ASN A 256 -2.31 26.46 -25.38
C ASN A 256 -1.98 27.71 -26.23
N THR A 257 -0.70 27.94 -26.52
CA THR A 257 -0.28 29.00 -27.44
C THR A 257 -0.56 28.60 -28.89
N LYS A 258 -0.90 29.56 -29.75
CA LYS A 258 -1.04 29.32 -31.20
C LYS A 258 0.30 29.29 -31.94
N ILE A 259 1.43 29.40 -31.21
CA ILE A 259 2.78 29.46 -31.79
C ILE A 259 3.36 28.04 -31.81
N PRO A 260 3.68 27.49 -32.99
CA PRO A 260 4.24 26.15 -33.08
C PRO A 260 5.70 26.15 -32.61
N LEU A 261 5.96 25.48 -31.51
CA LEU A 261 7.30 25.23 -30.95
C LEU A 261 7.51 23.71 -30.84
N PRO A 262 7.66 23.00 -31.98
CA PRO A 262 7.94 21.58 -31.98
C PRO A 262 9.25 21.29 -31.23
N GLY A 263 9.33 20.16 -30.54
CA GLY A 263 10.43 19.86 -29.63
C GLY A 263 10.16 20.39 -28.22
N ILE A 264 10.04 21.70 -28.03
CA ILE A 264 9.73 22.31 -26.70
C ILE A 264 8.39 21.79 -26.18
N ALA A 265 7.35 21.82 -27.01
CA ALA A 265 6.04 21.28 -26.63
C ALA A 265 6.08 19.78 -26.32
N SER A 266 6.92 19.01 -27.03
CA SER A 266 7.10 17.59 -26.74
C SER A 266 7.84 17.36 -25.42
N ILE A 267 8.86 18.16 -25.11
CA ILE A 267 9.58 18.10 -23.83
C ILE A 267 8.62 18.40 -22.67
N ILE A 268 7.79 19.45 -22.79
CA ILE A 268 6.80 19.78 -21.75
C ILE A 268 5.82 18.62 -21.51
N ASN A 269 5.30 18.01 -22.58
CA ASN A 269 4.38 16.87 -22.44
C ASN A 269 5.04 15.66 -21.79
N ILE A 270 6.27 15.32 -22.24
CA ILE A 270 7.06 14.21 -21.65
C ILE A 270 7.31 14.49 -20.16
N LEU A 271 7.71 15.72 -19.81
CA LEU A 271 7.94 16.10 -18.42
C LEU A 271 6.66 16.00 -17.59
N ARG A 272 5.50 16.43 -18.09
CA ARG A 272 4.22 16.25 -17.39
C ARG A 272 3.89 14.75 -17.19
N SER A 273 3.97 13.95 -18.25
CA SER A 273 3.63 12.52 -18.22
C SER A 273 4.64 11.63 -17.49
N SER A 274 5.88 12.05 -17.36
CA SER A 274 6.91 11.29 -16.62
C SER A 274 7.04 11.78 -15.18
N SER A 275 6.78 13.07 -14.91
CA SER A 275 6.84 13.60 -13.56
C SER A 275 5.70 13.09 -12.68
N GLY A 276 4.44 13.05 -13.15
CA GLY A 276 3.31 12.81 -12.24
C GLY A 276 3.19 13.90 -11.18
N ALA A 277 3.62 15.12 -11.50
CA ALA A 277 3.58 16.27 -10.60
C ALA A 277 2.16 16.80 -10.33
N ASN A 278 1.16 16.33 -11.08
CA ASN A 278 -0.24 16.63 -10.85
C ASN A 278 -0.91 15.43 -10.15
N PRO A 279 -1.52 15.59 -8.97
CA PRO A 279 -2.27 14.50 -8.31
C PRO A 279 -3.37 13.89 -9.17
N GLU A 280 -3.92 14.69 -10.10
CA GLU A 280 -5.02 14.28 -10.99
C GLU A 280 -4.55 13.45 -12.20
N ASP A 281 -3.24 13.35 -12.45
CA ASP A 281 -2.72 12.52 -13.54
C ASP A 281 -2.42 11.10 -12.99
N ILE A 282 -2.85 10.04 -13.69
CA ILE A 282 -2.82 8.63 -13.19
C ILE A 282 -1.39 8.12 -12.90
N ASN A 283 -0.39 8.77 -13.46
CA ASN A 283 1.03 8.50 -13.25
C ASN A 283 1.56 9.06 -11.93
N ASN A 284 0.79 9.91 -11.22
CA ASN A 284 1.10 10.32 -9.86
C ASN A 284 1.09 9.10 -8.93
N GLN A 285 2.08 9.00 -8.04
CA GLN A 285 2.22 7.86 -7.15
C GLN A 285 0.95 7.57 -6.31
N HIS A 286 0.27 8.59 -5.79
CA HIS A 286 -0.92 8.39 -4.94
C HIS A 286 -2.12 7.88 -5.73
N TYR A 287 -2.31 8.40 -6.95
CA TYR A 287 -3.36 7.93 -7.85
C TYR A 287 -3.06 6.54 -8.38
N ALA A 288 -1.83 6.27 -8.82
CA ALA A 288 -1.40 4.93 -9.23
C ALA A 288 -1.64 3.90 -8.10
N ASP A 289 -1.32 4.26 -6.85
CA ASP A 289 -1.57 3.42 -5.68
C ASP A 289 -3.07 3.14 -5.46
N LEU A 290 -3.92 4.16 -5.53
CA LEU A 290 -5.38 4.03 -5.43
C LEU A 290 -5.92 3.10 -6.54
N ALA A 291 -5.59 3.38 -7.80
CA ALA A 291 -6.07 2.62 -8.94
C ALA A 291 -5.63 1.16 -8.88
N ASN A 292 -4.36 0.89 -8.57
CA ASN A 292 -3.83 -0.46 -8.47
C ASN A 292 -4.44 -1.26 -7.31
N ARG A 293 -4.71 -0.61 -6.17
CA ARG A 293 -5.39 -1.25 -5.03
C ARG A 293 -6.82 -1.64 -5.35
N LEU A 294 -7.59 -0.74 -5.98
CA LEU A 294 -8.96 -1.05 -6.42
C LEU A 294 -8.98 -2.19 -7.44
N LYS A 295 -8.09 -2.16 -8.45
CA LYS A 295 -7.93 -3.27 -9.42
C LYS A 295 -7.62 -4.59 -8.74
N SER A 296 -6.69 -4.60 -7.78
CA SER A 296 -6.27 -5.82 -7.09
C SER A 296 -7.40 -6.48 -6.31
N ILE A 297 -8.34 -5.69 -5.75
CA ILE A 297 -9.48 -6.19 -4.97
C ILE A 297 -10.53 -6.87 -5.88
N VAL A 298 -10.73 -6.35 -7.09
CA VAL A 298 -11.84 -6.74 -7.98
C VAL A 298 -11.46 -7.67 -9.14
N GLN A 299 -10.17 -7.84 -9.43
CA GLN A 299 -9.68 -8.58 -10.60
C GLN A 299 -10.22 -10.02 -10.77
N ASP A 300 -10.58 -10.69 -9.68
CA ASP A 300 -11.09 -12.08 -9.67
C ASP A 300 -12.63 -12.14 -9.72
N LYS A 301 -13.30 -11.00 -9.98
CA LYS A 301 -14.76 -10.87 -9.98
C LYS A 301 -15.25 -10.41 -11.35
N GLU A 302 -16.24 -11.11 -11.89
CA GLU A 302 -16.77 -10.87 -13.25
C GLU A 302 -18.02 -9.97 -13.27
N ASN A 303 -18.59 -9.70 -12.10
CA ASN A 303 -19.86 -9.00 -11.90
C ASN A 303 -19.71 -7.49 -11.60
N ILE A 304 -18.55 -6.89 -11.86
CA ILE A 304 -18.21 -5.51 -11.45
C ILE A 304 -17.97 -4.61 -12.68
N ILE A 305 -18.58 -3.42 -12.67
CA ILE A 305 -18.38 -2.38 -13.70
C ILE A 305 -17.99 -1.07 -13.01
N PHE A 306 -16.90 -0.44 -13.45
CA PHE A 306 -16.47 0.89 -13.02
C PHE A 306 -17.01 1.97 -13.96
N VAL A 307 -17.49 3.08 -13.40
CA VAL A 307 -17.96 4.25 -14.15
C VAL A 307 -17.28 5.52 -13.61
N SER A 308 -16.80 6.39 -14.51
CA SER A 308 -16.03 7.58 -14.11
C SER A 308 -16.13 8.78 -15.05
N GLY A 309 -15.70 9.96 -14.58
CA GLY A 309 -15.96 11.25 -15.23
C GLY A 309 -14.78 12.22 -15.38
N HIS A 310 -13.60 11.90 -14.84
CA HIS A 310 -12.46 12.82 -14.81
C HIS A 310 -11.86 13.19 -16.17
N ASP A 311 -11.64 12.20 -17.04
CA ASP A 311 -11.11 12.50 -18.38
C ASP A 311 -12.18 13.18 -19.23
N HIS A 312 -11.82 14.28 -19.89
CA HIS A 312 -12.73 15.08 -20.73
C HIS A 312 -13.12 14.40 -22.06
N ASN A 313 -13.51 13.14 -22.05
CA ASN A 313 -13.79 12.32 -23.23
C ASN A 313 -14.64 11.09 -22.86
N LEU A 314 -14.95 10.27 -23.86
CA LEU A 314 -15.70 9.02 -23.69
C LEU A 314 -14.78 7.82 -23.95
N GLN A 315 -14.73 6.84 -23.04
CA GLN A 315 -13.87 5.66 -23.18
C GLN A 315 -14.55 4.41 -22.63
N TYR A 316 -14.23 3.26 -23.24
CA TYR A 316 -14.50 1.93 -22.71
C TYR A 316 -13.21 1.12 -22.71
N HIS A 317 -12.90 0.52 -21.57
CA HIS A 317 -11.76 -0.36 -21.38
C HIS A 317 -12.17 -1.73 -20.85
N GLU A 318 -11.52 -2.75 -21.40
CA GLU A 318 -11.62 -4.12 -20.93
C GLU A 318 -10.21 -4.66 -20.64
N GLU A 319 -9.94 -4.93 -19.36
CA GLU A 319 -8.68 -5.50 -18.89
C GLU A 319 -8.98 -6.67 -17.93
N ARG A 320 -8.74 -7.91 -18.39
CA ARG A 320 -9.12 -9.13 -17.68
C ARG A 320 -10.63 -9.12 -17.35
N ASN A 321 -11.02 -9.17 -16.08
CA ASN A 321 -12.41 -9.10 -15.63
C ASN A 321 -12.87 -7.67 -15.29
N ILE A 322 -12.00 -6.66 -15.42
CA ILE A 322 -12.32 -5.27 -15.12
C ILE A 322 -12.95 -4.63 -16.35
N ARG A 323 -14.09 -3.97 -16.14
CA ARG A 323 -14.79 -3.17 -17.14
C ARG A 323 -14.82 -1.72 -16.65
N GLN A 324 -14.20 -0.81 -17.40
CA GLN A 324 -14.17 0.62 -17.06
C GLN A 324 -14.87 1.42 -18.15
N ILE A 325 -15.85 2.20 -17.75
CA ILE A 325 -16.58 3.16 -18.56
C ILE A 325 -16.18 4.56 -18.11
N VAL A 326 -15.78 5.41 -19.04
CA VAL A 326 -15.47 6.83 -18.80
C VAL A 326 -16.44 7.68 -19.62
N SER A 327 -17.09 8.63 -18.96
CA SER A 327 -18.09 9.52 -19.56
C SER A 327 -17.94 10.95 -19.05
N GLY A 328 -16.79 11.57 -19.26
CA GLY A 328 -16.44 12.90 -18.75
C GLY A 328 -16.52 14.03 -19.78
N ALA A 329 -17.32 13.90 -20.84
CA ALA A 329 -17.35 14.87 -21.94
C ALA A 329 -18.57 15.81 -21.88
N GLY A 330 -19.03 16.16 -20.67
CA GLY A 330 -20.23 16.95 -20.45
C GLY A 330 -20.08 18.40 -20.92
N SER A 331 -18.94 19.02 -20.63
CA SER A 331 -18.69 20.43 -20.93
C SER A 331 -17.31 20.73 -21.52
N LYS A 332 -16.26 19.96 -21.21
CA LYS A 332 -14.96 20.05 -21.89
C LYS A 332 -14.69 18.83 -22.77
N VAL A 333 -13.66 18.95 -23.60
CA VAL A 333 -13.24 17.89 -24.53
C VAL A 333 -11.72 17.80 -24.63
N ASP A 334 -11.19 16.59 -24.53
CA ASP A 334 -9.78 16.26 -24.70
C ASP A 334 -9.56 15.06 -25.64
N PRO A 335 -8.40 14.98 -26.31
CA PRO A 335 -8.08 13.85 -27.18
C PRO A 335 -7.91 12.56 -26.37
N ALA A 336 -8.35 11.43 -26.95
CA ALA A 336 -8.18 10.10 -26.36
C ALA A 336 -7.69 9.10 -27.41
N THR A 337 -7.19 7.94 -26.98
CA THR A 337 -6.79 6.83 -27.86
C THR A 337 -7.38 5.50 -27.40
N ILE A 338 -6.95 4.39 -27.97
CA ILE A 338 -7.24 3.05 -27.46
C ILE A 338 -5.94 2.42 -26.95
N GLY A 339 -5.97 1.79 -25.77
CA GLY A 339 -4.82 1.09 -25.18
C GLY A 339 -4.77 -0.38 -25.62
N SER A 340 -5.93 -1.03 -25.66
CA SER A 340 -6.14 -2.42 -26.06
C SER A 340 -6.87 -2.55 -27.40
N ARG A 341 -6.93 -3.79 -27.91
CA ARG A 341 -7.73 -4.15 -29.09
C ARG A 341 -9.23 -4.29 -28.77
N THR A 342 -9.62 -4.28 -27.49
CA THR A 342 -11.00 -4.36 -27.00
C THR A 342 -11.58 -2.99 -26.65
N ASP A 343 -10.78 -1.92 -26.70
CA ASP A 343 -11.19 -0.60 -26.21
C ASP A 343 -12.00 0.20 -27.25
N PHE A 344 -12.73 1.19 -26.75
CA PHE A 344 -13.33 2.28 -27.52
C PHE A 344 -12.93 3.63 -26.93
N SER A 345 -12.77 4.65 -27.78
CA SER A 345 -12.66 6.03 -27.31
C SER A 345 -13.19 7.08 -28.30
N TYR A 346 -13.58 8.22 -27.75
CA TYR A 346 -14.01 9.41 -28.49
C TYR A 346 -13.70 10.69 -27.69
N GLY A 347 -12.86 11.56 -28.26
CA GLY A 347 -12.44 12.81 -27.61
C GLY A 347 -13.37 14.00 -27.82
N GLY A 348 -14.67 13.82 -28.11
CA GLY A 348 -15.63 14.91 -28.33
C GLY A 348 -16.77 14.89 -27.32
N SER A 349 -17.61 15.94 -27.34
CA SER A 349 -18.70 16.11 -26.36
C SER A 349 -19.75 15.01 -26.48
N GLY A 350 -20.27 14.57 -25.33
CA GLY A 350 -21.22 13.47 -25.27
C GLY A 350 -21.45 12.88 -23.88
N PHE A 351 -22.18 11.77 -23.83
CA PHE A 351 -22.52 11.03 -22.61
C PHE A 351 -22.72 9.54 -22.91
N ALA A 352 -22.85 8.72 -21.87
CA ALA A 352 -23.03 7.27 -21.99
C ALA A 352 -24.30 6.77 -21.27
N ILE A 353 -24.89 5.67 -21.74
CA ILE A 353 -26.03 4.98 -21.11
C ILE A 353 -25.67 3.50 -20.91
N LEU A 354 -25.56 3.08 -19.65
CA LEU A 354 -25.34 1.70 -19.26
C LEU A 354 -26.70 1.01 -19.07
N ASN A 355 -26.95 -0.04 -19.84
CA ASN A 355 -28.14 -0.86 -19.76
C ASN A 355 -27.82 -2.17 -19.03
N ILE A 356 -28.52 -2.44 -17.93
CA ILE A 356 -28.47 -3.72 -17.21
C ILE A 356 -29.72 -4.49 -17.61
N ARG A 357 -29.55 -5.69 -18.19
CA ARG A 357 -30.62 -6.48 -18.81
C ARG A 357 -31.22 -7.47 -17.82
N LYS A 358 -32.48 -7.87 -18.05
CA LYS A 358 -33.16 -8.90 -17.22
C LYS A 358 -32.54 -10.29 -17.31
N ASP A 359 -31.73 -10.56 -18.32
CA ASP A 359 -30.96 -11.81 -18.45
C ASP A 359 -29.54 -11.70 -17.90
N GLU A 360 -29.30 -10.72 -17.03
CA GLU A 360 -28.05 -10.44 -16.32
C GLU A 360 -26.87 -9.99 -17.21
N SER A 361 -27.08 -9.88 -18.53
CA SER A 361 -26.12 -9.21 -19.41
C SER A 361 -26.11 -7.69 -19.19
N SER A 362 -25.08 -7.01 -19.65
CA SER A 362 -25.03 -5.54 -19.65
C SER A 362 -24.32 -5.00 -20.87
N ASP A 363 -24.78 -3.85 -21.35
CA ASP A 363 -24.23 -3.15 -22.51
C ASP A 363 -24.20 -1.64 -22.31
N ILE A 364 -23.33 -0.96 -23.05
CA ILE A 364 -23.11 0.49 -22.95
C ILE A 364 -23.30 1.14 -24.32
N GLU A 365 -24.06 2.24 -24.35
CA GLU A 365 -24.26 3.08 -25.52
C GLU A 365 -23.58 4.44 -25.31
N TYR A 366 -22.75 4.85 -26.27
CA TYR A 366 -22.13 6.18 -26.25
C TYR A 366 -22.78 7.10 -27.28
N PHE A 367 -23.06 8.33 -26.88
CA PHE A 367 -23.67 9.35 -27.71
C PHE A 367 -22.75 10.57 -27.81
N SER A 368 -22.58 11.09 -29.02
CA SER A 368 -22.02 12.44 -29.19
C SER A 368 -23.13 13.46 -29.27
N THR A 369 -22.85 14.64 -28.71
CA THR A 369 -23.67 15.85 -28.78
C THR A 369 -23.05 16.93 -29.65
N LYS A 370 -21.98 16.60 -30.38
CA LYS A 370 -21.22 17.54 -31.21
C LYS A 370 -22.16 18.21 -32.22
N ASN A 371 -21.98 19.51 -32.42
CA ASN A 371 -22.80 20.34 -33.30
C ASN A 371 -24.30 20.35 -32.96
N ASN A 372 -24.67 20.18 -31.68
CA ASN A 372 -26.06 20.11 -31.22
C ASN A 372 -26.88 18.99 -31.89
N THR A 373 -26.22 17.88 -32.24
CA THR A 373 -26.87 16.70 -32.83
C THR A 373 -26.60 15.48 -31.97
N LEU A 374 -27.66 14.74 -31.61
CA LEU A 374 -27.51 13.51 -30.87
C LEU A 374 -27.20 12.36 -31.82
N LYS A 375 -25.96 11.86 -31.78
CA LYS A 375 -25.49 10.76 -32.62
C LYS A 375 -24.97 9.61 -31.77
N LYS A 376 -25.56 8.43 -31.91
CA LYS A 376 -25.01 7.18 -31.33
C LYS A 376 -23.68 6.85 -32.01
N LEU A 377 -22.63 6.69 -31.22
CA LEU A 377 -21.25 6.44 -31.68
C LEU A 377 -20.95 4.94 -31.77
N THR A 378 -21.35 4.20 -30.74
CA THR A 378 -21.10 2.77 -30.60
C THR A 378 -22.07 2.14 -29.60
N HIS A 379 -22.23 0.82 -29.67
CA HIS A 379 -22.97 -0.01 -28.72
C HIS A 379 -22.09 -1.19 -28.36
N VAL A 380 -21.63 -1.28 -27.11
CA VAL A 380 -20.62 -2.28 -26.70
C VAL A 380 -21.23 -3.22 -25.67
N GLN A 381 -21.02 -4.52 -25.85
CA GLN A 381 -21.31 -5.53 -24.83
C GLN A 381 -20.31 -5.39 -23.68
N VAL A 382 -20.80 -5.21 -22.45
CA VAL A 382 -19.94 -5.01 -21.26
C VAL A 382 -19.75 -6.31 -20.50
N ILE A 383 -20.86 -6.99 -20.18
CA ILE A 383 -20.89 -8.30 -19.54
C ILE A 383 -21.82 -9.20 -20.35
N GLU A 384 -21.36 -10.36 -20.74
CA GLU A 384 -22.15 -11.35 -21.50
C GLU A 384 -23.25 -11.98 -20.65
N LYS A 385 -24.24 -12.57 -21.31
CA LYS A 385 -25.28 -13.36 -20.64
C LYS A 385 -24.65 -14.58 -19.95
N PRO A 386 -24.94 -14.83 -18.66
CA PRO A 386 -24.46 -16.04 -17.98
C PRO A 386 -24.96 -17.30 -18.69
N GLN A 387 -24.09 -18.30 -18.81
CA GLN A 387 -24.49 -19.61 -19.32
C GLN A 387 -25.37 -20.31 -18.29
N LYS A 388 -26.47 -20.95 -18.73
CA LYS A 388 -27.32 -21.74 -17.83
C LYS A 388 -26.52 -22.90 -17.26
N PHE A 389 -26.27 -22.89 -15.96
CA PHE A 389 -25.66 -24.01 -15.27
C PHE A 389 -26.62 -25.22 -15.27
N ILE A 390 -26.17 -26.35 -15.82
CA ILE A 390 -26.91 -27.61 -15.81
C ILE A 390 -26.32 -28.49 -14.71
N ASN A 391 -27.12 -28.77 -13.68
CA ASN A 391 -26.69 -29.51 -12.50
C ASN A 391 -26.83 -31.03 -12.69
N ASN A 392 -25.87 -31.65 -13.39
CA ASN A 392 -25.85 -33.10 -13.65
C ASN A 392 -24.97 -33.88 -12.66
N TYR A 393 -24.74 -33.35 -11.45
CA TYR A 393 -23.91 -34.01 -10.45
C TYR A 393 -24.67 -35.16 -9.76
N PRO A 394 -23.95 -36.20 -9.27
CA PRO A 394 -24.56 -37.31 -8.54
C PRO A 394 -25.13 -36.85 -7.17
N ASP A 395 -25.99 -37.68 -6.58
CA ASP A 395 -26.59 -37.43 -5.25
C ASP A 395 -26.49 -38.65 -4.31
N SER A 396 -25.81 -39.70 -4.76
CA SER A 396 -25.51 -40.90 -3.98
C SER A 396 -24.01 -41.15 -3.95
N PHE A 397 -23.49 -41.47 -2.76
CA PHE A 397 -22.06 -41.53 -2.49
C PHE A 397 -21.74 -42.66 -1.50
N PRO A 398 -20.53 -43.22 -1.53
CA PRO A 398 -20.08 -44.17 -0.50
C PRO A 398 -20.04 -43.50 0.88
N ALA A 399 -20.25 -44.27 1.95
CA ALA A 399 -20.28 -43.73 3.33
C ALA A 399 -18.97 -43.07 3.78
N THR A 400 -17.82 -43.60 3.33
CA THR A 400 -16.49 -43.02 3.57
C THR A 400 -15.69 -42.96 2.27
N VAL A 401 -14.76 -42.01 2.20
CA VAL A 401 -13.78 -41.87 1.11
C VAL A 401 -12.40 -41.70 1.71
N THR A 402 -11.44 -42.46 1.21
CA THR A 402 -10.02 -42.26 1.51
C THR A 402 -9.43 -41.23 0.55
N SER A 403 -8.93 -40.10 1.08
CA SER A 403 -8.34 -39.02 0.28
C SER A 403 -7.14 -38.37 0.96
N THR A 404 -6.35 -37.60 0.21
CA THR A 404 -5.20 -36.83 0.72
C THR A 404 -5.50 -35.33 0.65
N ILE A 405 -5.01 -34.51 1.59
CA ILE A 405 -5.18 -33.05 1.54
C ILE A 405 -4.42 -32.45 0.35
N TYR A 406 -3.16 -32.87 0.20
CA TYR A 406 -2.31 -32.56 -0.94
C TYR A 406 -1.89 -33.85 -1.65
N PRO A 407 -1.75 -33.82 -2.99
CA PRO A 407 -1.14 -34.93 -3.72
C PRO A 407 0.22 -35.32 -3.14
N LYS A 408 0.50 -36.62 -3.01
CA LYS A 408 1.78 -37.15 -2.45
C LYS A 408 3.03 -36.53 -3.08
N LYS A 409 2.98 -36.20 -4.38
CA LYS A 409 4.08 -35.56 -5.10
C LYS A 409 4.46 -34.17 -4.54
N LEU A 410 3.51 -33.45 -3.92
CA LEU A 410 3.78 -32.15 -3.31
C LEU A 410 4.42 -32.27 -1.93
N THR A 411 4.18 -33.37 -1.21
CA THR A 411 4.64 -33.58 0.18
C THR A 411 5.90 -34.44 0.29
N GLN A 412 6.28 -35.18 -0.75
CA GLN A 412 7.56 -35.90 -0.77
C GLN A 412 8.70 -34.96 -1.18
N LYS A 413 9.70 -34.81 -0.29
CA LYS A 413 10.86 -33.92 -0.49
C LYS A 413 12.18 -34.67 -0.24
N GLY A 414 13.20 -34.36 -1.04
CA GLY A 414 14.54 -34.94 -0.87
C GLY A 414 15.24 -34.48 0.42
N PRO A 415 16.27 -35.20 0.90
CA PRO A 415 16.95 -34.88 2.16
C PRO A 415 17.52 -33.45 2.25
N ILE A 416 18.10 -32.94 1.15
CA ILE A 416 18.65 -31.58 1.09
C ILE A 416 17.56 -30.53 1.30
N TYR A 417 16.40 -30.70 0.65
CA TYR A 417 15.27 -29.79 0.81
C TYR A 417 14.77 -29.81 2.26
N ARG A 418 14.66 -30.99 2.88
CA ARG A 418 14.18 -31.15 4.26
C ARG A 418 15.18 -30.62 5.30
N TRP A 419 16.48 -30.73 5.04
CA TRP A 419 17.50 -30.07 5.87
C TRP A 419 17.38 -28.55 5.81
N LEU A 420 17.21 -28.00 4.59
CA LEU A 420 17.15 -26.55 4.39
C LEU A 420 15.84 -25.94 4.90
N TRP A 421 14.70 -26.49 4.47
CA TRP A 421 13.37 -25.95 4.73
C TRP A 421 12.64 -26.63 5.88
N GLY A 422 13.12 -27.74 6.43
CA GLY A 422 12.50 -28.43 7.56
C GLY A 422 11.64 -29.61 7.15
N GLU A 423 11.22 -30.44 8.12
CA GLU A 423 10.32 -31.59 7.94
C GLU A 423 8.84 -31.17 8.05
N HIS A 424 8.53 -30.18 8.90
CA HIS A 424 7.18 -29.71 9.19
C HIS A 424 6.20 -30.85 9.53
N TYR A 425 4.92 -30.70 9.17
CA TYR A 425 3.86 -31.71 9.24
C TYR A 425 3.46 -32.26 7.87
N ARG A 426 4.29 -32.05 6.82
CA ARG A 426 3.92 -32.41 5.43
C ARG A 426 3.53 -33.87 5.22
N LYS A 427 4.02 -34.79 6.07
CA LYS A 427 3.64 -36.21 6.04
C LYS A 427 2.12 -36.39 6.13
N TYR A 428 1.43 -35.62 6.99
CA TYR A 428 -0.02 -35.72 7.19
C TYR A 428 -0.82 -35.14 6.03
N TYR A 429 -0.29 -34.13 5.34
CA TYR A 429 -0.95 -33.56 4.16
C TYR A 429 -0.98 -34.54 2.98
N GLY A 430 0.01 -35.43 2.86
CA GLY A 430 0.06 -36.46 1.81
C GLY A 430 -0.37 -37.85 2.26
N MET A 431 -0.81 -37.99 3.51
CA MET A 431 -1.30 -39.23 4.08
C MET A 431 -2.73 -39.48 3.60
N PRO A 432 -3.08 -40.69 3.13
CA PRO A 432 -4.46 -41.05 2.87
C PRO A 432 -5.23 -41.09 4.20
N ILE A 433 -6.30 -40.29 4.30
CA ILE A 433 -7.18 -40.18 5.46
C ILE A 433 -8.55 -40.71 5.05
N GLU A 434 -9.09 -41.64 5.82
CA GLU A 434 -10.48 -42.07 5.70
C GLU A 434 -11.40 -41.01 6.33
N ALA A 435 -12.18 -40.30 5.51
CA ALA A 435 -13.12 -39.28 5.97
C ALA A 435 -14.57 -39.71 5.65
N PRO A 436 -15.55 -39.38 6.52
CA PRO A 436 -16.96 -39.61 6.22
C PRO A 436 -17.39 -38.73 5.04
N THR A 437 -18.15 -39.31 4.12
CA THR A 437 -18.70 -38.57 2.98
C THR A 437 -19.97 -37.85 3.40
N ALA A 438 -20.08 -36.56 3.12
CA ALA A 438 -21.29 -35.79 3.42
C ALA A 438 -22.08 -35.40 2.16
N ASN A 439 -23.35 -35.83 2.12
CA ASN A 439 -24.36 -35.22 1.26
C ASN A 439 -24.97 -34.02 2.00
N LEU A 440 -24.71 -32.82 1.49
CA LEU A 440 -25.17 -31.57 2.09
C LEU A 440 -26.70 -31.49 2.13
N SER A 441 -27.43 -32.11 1.21
CA SER A 441 -28.90 -32.07 1.21
C SER A 441 -29.53 -32.82 2.39
N THR A 442 -28.81 -33.77 2.99
CA THR A 442 -29.32 -34.62 4.09
C THR A 442 -28.57 -34.43 5.41
N LEU A 443 -27.32 -33.99 5.38
CA LEU A 443 -26.50 -33.81 6.57
C LEU A 443 -27.15 -32.80 7.53
N ASP A 444 -27.32 -33.18 8.80
CA ASP A 444 -27.90 -32.36 9.88
C ASP A 444 -29.27 -31.72 9.51
N GLY A 445 -30.09 -32.42 8.72
CA GLY A 445 -31.41 -31.93 8.27
C GLY A 445 -31.37 -31.10 6.97
N GLY A 446 -30.19 -30.94 6.36
CA GLY A 446 -29.99 -30.37 5.03
C GLY A 446 -29.44 -28.94 5.04
N TYR A 447 -28.36 -28.74 4.28
CA TYR A 447 -27.65 -27.50 4.06
C TYR A 447 -27.89 -26.95 2.66
N THR A 448 -28.13 -25.64 2.58
CA THR A 448 -28.15 -24.87 1.32
C THR A 448 -26.94 -23.94 1.24
N PRO A 449 -26.04 -24.10 0.27
CA PRO A 449 -24.99 -23.12 0.00
C PRO A 449 -25.59 -21.82 -0.53
N PHE A 450 -25.09 -20.68 -0.04
CA PHE A 450 -25.64 -19.39 -0.48
C PHE A 450 -24.61 -18.29 -0.74
N ARG A 451 -23.34 -18.46 -0.30
CA ARG A 451 -22.31 -17.42 -0.46
C ARG A 451 -20.90 -17.97 -0.30
N GLU A 452 -19.95 -17.59 -1.16
CA GLU A 452 -18.53 -17.84 -0.90
C GLU A 452 -18.02 -17.07 0.35
N GLY A 453 -17.14 -17.68 1.13
CA GLY A 453 -16.50 -17.04 2.28
C GLY A 453 -15.29 -16.18 1.89
N GLY A 454 -14.99 -15.19 2.73
CA GLY A 454 -13.92 -14.21 2.52
C GLY A 454 -12.53 -14.61 3.05
N GLY A 455 -12.29 -15.90 3.33
CA GLY A 455 -11.01 -16.37 3.88
C GLY A 455 -9.83 -16.12 2.93
N ASN A 456 -8.72 -15.57 3.43
CA ASN A 456 -7.56 -15.20 2.61
C ASN A 456 -6.66 -16.40 2.24
N GLN A 457 -6.86 -17.58 2.85
CA GLN A 457 -5.96 -18.74 2.71
C GLN A 457 -6.66 -20.05 2.30
N SER A 458 -7.96 -20.21 2.51
CA SER A 458 -8.70 -21.45 2.22
C SER A 458 -9.98 -21.17 1.43
N ASN A 459 -10.44 -22.16 0.67
CA ASN A 459 -11.76 -22.12 0.08
C ASN A 459 -12.78 -22.26 1.20
N SER A 460 -13.70 -21.30 1.32
CA SER A 460 -14.77 -21.33 2.31
C SER A 460 -16.10 -21.04 1.63
N LEU A 461 -17.16 -21.73 2.05
CA LEU A 461 -18.52 -21.59 1.56
C LEU A 461 -19.46 -21.46 2.75
N ARG A 462 -20.37 -20.49 2.70
CA ARG A 462 -21.40 -20.33 3.72
C ARG A 462 -22.59 -21.22 3.38
N LEU A 463 -23.00 -21.98 4.38
CA LEU A 463 -24.12 -22.88 4.35
C LEU A 463 -25.19 -22.36 5.31
N LYS A 464 -26.45 -22.65 5.01
CA LYS A 464 -27.58 -22.41 5.94
C LYS A 464 -28.42 -23.68 6.05
N THR A 465 -28.90 -23.98 7.25
CA THR A 465 -29.90 -25.02 7.50
C THR A 465 -31.30 -24.51 7.15
N GLN A 466 -32.30 -25.40 7.12
CA GLN A 466 -33.70 -25.02 6.83
C GLN A 466 -34.29 -24.04 7.85
N ASP A 467 -33.85 -24.10 9.11
CA ASP A 467 -34.24 -23.20 10.20
C ASP A 467 -33.39 -21.92 10.28
N GLY A 468 -32.45 -21.73 9.34
CA GLY A 468 -31.71 -20.48 9.16
C GLY A 468 -30.38 -20.35 9.90
N GLN A 469 -29.96 -21.35 10.69
CA GLN A 469 -28.64 -21.34 11.33
C GLN A 469 -27.52 -21.37 10.28
N GLU A 470 -26.53 -20.49 10.41
CA GLU A 470 -25.41 -20.46 9.47
C GLU A 470 -24.27 -21.39 9.88
N PHE A 471 -23.65 -22.00 8.87
CA PHE A 471 -22.46 -22.82 8.98
C PHE A 471 -21.42 -22.36 7.97
N VAL A 472 -20.16 -22.70 8.22
CA VAL A 472 -19.08 -22.51 7.26
C VAL A 472 -18.47 -23.85 6.90
N MET A 473 -18.43 -24.14 5.60
CA MET A 473 -17.69 -25.25 5.02
C MET A 473 -16.34 -24.72 4.55
N ARG A 474 -15.27 -25.10 5.26
CA ARG A 474 -13.91 -24.57 5.06
C ARG A 474 -12.97 -25.69 4.64
N GLY A 475 -12.28 -25.50 3.52
CA GLY A 475 -11.33 -26.48 3.00
C GLY A 475 -10.17 -26.66 3.95
N VAL A 476 -9.79 -27.92 4.21
CA VAL A 476 -8.55 -28.26 4.95
C VAL A 476 -7.33 -27.89 4.11
N LYS A 477 -7.46 -28.02 2.79
CA LYS A 477 -6.48 -27.59 1.79
C LYS A 477 -6.36 -26.06 1.76
N LYS A 478 -5.12 -25.56 1.83
CA LYS A 478 -4.83 -24.12 1.68
C LYS A 478 -4.56 -23.77 0.21
N SER A 479 -4.82 -22.52 -0.14
CA SER A 479 -4.61 -21.94 -1.47
C SER A 479 -3.52 -20.87 -1.40
N ALA A 480 -2.34 -21.20 -1.93
CA ALA A 480 -1.23 -20.25 -2.00
C ALA A 480 -1.56 -19.09 -2.95
N VAL A 481 -2.24 -19.33 -4.08
CA VAL A 481 -2.71 -18.27 -4.99
C VAL A 481 -3.61 -17.26 -4.27
N ARG A 482 -4.57 -17.73 -3.45
CA ARG A 482 -5.48 -16.85 -2.70
C ARG A 482 -4.74 -15.98 -1.69
N PHE A 483 -3.73 -16.53 -1.00
CA PHE A 483 -2.89 -15.77 -0.10
C PHE A 483 -2.02 -14.75 -0.83
N LEU A 484 -1.42 -15.14 -1.95
CA LEU A 484 -0.57 -14.29 -2.77
C LEU A 484 -1.34 -13.06 -3.28
N ASN A 485 -2.57 -13.25 -3.78
CA ASN A 485 -3.43 -12.15 -4.23
C ASN A 485 -3.88 -11.23 -3.07
N ASN A 486 -4.23 -11.80 -1.91
CA ASN A 486 -4.87 -11.04 -0.83
C ASN A 486 -3.88 -10.40 0.16
N MET A 487 -2.68 -10.96 0.32
CA MET A 487 -1.74 -10.57 1.39
C MET A 487 -0.38 -10.12 0.87
N ALA A 488 0.23 -10.86 -0.06
CA ALA A 488 1.59 -10.57 -0.53
C ALA A 488 1.63 -9.50 -1.63
N PHE A 489 0.71 -9.55 -2.59
CA PHE A 489 0.71 -8.72 -3.79
C PHE A 489 -0.52 -7.83 -3.89
N LYS A 490 -0.82 -7.08 -2.82
CA LYS A 490 -2.02 -6.22 -2.72
C LYS A 490 -2.11 -5.08 -3.75
N LYS A 491 -1.03 -4.80 -4.47
CA LYS A 491 -0.92 -3.72 -5.47
C LYS A 491 -0.75 -4.28 -6.89
N SER A 492 -0.76 -5.59 -7.09
CA SER A 492 -0.54 -6.19 -8.40
C SER A 492 -1.39 -7.42 -8.64
N THR A 493 -1.50 -7.82 -9.90
CA THR A 493 -2.39 -8.88 -10.35
C THR A 493 -1.68 -10.23 -10.49
N PHE A 494 -0.58 -10.43 -9.73
CA PHE A 494 0.40 -11.49 -9.96
C PHE A 494 0.11 -12.85 -9.34
N GLY A 495 -0.64 -12.93 -8.24
CA GLY A 495 -0.74 -14.20 -7.52
C GLY A 495 -1.36 -15.32 -8.36
N ASN A 496 -2.29 -15.02 -9.27
CA ASN A 496 -2.83 -16.00 -10.23
C ASN A 496 -1.76 -16.55 -11.19
N GLU A 497 -0.79 -15.72 -11.58
CA GLU A 497 0.29 -16.11 -12.49
C GLU A 497 1.34 -16.99 -11.81
N LEU A 498 1.41 -16.95 -10.48
CA LEU A 498 2.30 -17.78 -9.65
C LEU A 498 1.79 -19.22 -9.51
N ASN A 499 0.59 -19.55 -9.98
CA ASN A 499 0.06 -20.91 -9.91
C ASN A 499 1.02 -21.92 -10.58
N ASN A 500 1.30 -23.05 -9.92
CA ASN A 500 2.23 -24.12 -10.32
C ASN A 500 3.73 -23.76 -10.35
N THR A 501 4.13 -22.60 -9.80
CA THR A 501 5.53 -22.14 -9.74
C THR A 501 6.21 -22.52 -8.41
N PHE A 502 7.49 -22.20 -8.21
CA PHE A 502 8.19 -22.47 -6.95
C PHE A 502 7.57 -21.70 -5.78
N PRO A 503 7.27 -20.38 -5.84
CA PRO A 503 6.57 -19.67 -4.77
C PRO A 503 5.25 -20.33 -4.34
N ASP A 504 4.43 -20.77 -5.30
CA ASP A 504 3.18 -21.48 -5.01
C ASP A 504 3.45 -22.82 -4.31
N LYS A 505 4.36 -23.65 -4.84
CA LYS A 505 4.75 -24.93 -4.22
C LYS A 505 5.41 -24.75 -2.85
N PHE A 506 6.22 -23.71 -2.68
CA PHE A 506 6.89 -23.34 -1.45
C PHE A 506 5.88 -22.87 -0.41
N LEU A 507 4.89 -22.04 -0.79
CA LEU A 507 3.83 -21.61 0.11
C LEU A 507 2.91 -22.77 0.52
N LEU A 508 2.57 -23.68 -0.40
CA LEU A 508 1.85 -24.90 -0.06
C LEU A 508 2.63 -25.77 0.92
N ASP A 509 3.95 -25.89 0.75
CA ASP A 509 4.84 -26.57 1.72
C ASP A 509 4.94 -25.81 3.04
N PHE A 510 5.00 -24.48 3.00
CA PHE A 510 4.99 -23.61 4.18
C PHE A 510 3.71 -23.75 5.00
N TYR A 511 2.55 -23.92 4.35
CA TYR A 511 1.29 -24.21 5.04
C TYR A 511 1.30 -25.54 5.80
N THR A 512 2.23 -26.44 5.47
CA THR A 512 2.41 -27.67 6.25
C THR A 512 3.18 -27.46 7.54
N THR A 513 3.61 -26.23 7.86
CA THR A 513 4.18 -25.88 9.17
C THR A 513 3.13 -25.95 10.27
N ASN A 514 1.84 -25.88 9.96
CA ASN A 514 0.75 -26.15 10.90
C ASN A 514 0.23 -27.57 10.73
N HIS A 515 -0.27 -28.15 11.82
CA HIS A 515 -0.84 -29.49 11.76
C HIS A 515 -2.27 -29.39 11.19
N PRO A 516 -2.64 -30.20 10.16
CA PRO A 516 -3.86 -29.95 9.37
C PRO A 516 -5.17 -30.16 10.12
N PHE A 517 -5.13 -30.93 11.22
CA PHE A 517 -6.31 -31.34 11.99
C PHE A 517 -6.35 -30.73 13.40
N THR A 518 -5.55 -29.69 13.69
CA THR A 518 -5.58 -29.04 15.02
C THR A 518 -6.91 -28.38 15.38
N PRO A 519 -7.71 -27.83 14.45
CA PRO A 519 -9.00 -27.23 14.82
C PRO A 519 -9.93 -28.21 15.55
N PHE A 520 -9.82 -29.52 15.26
CA PHE A 520 -10.64 -30.58 15.86
C PHE A 520 -10.31 -30.88 17.33
N SER A 521 -9.10 -30.52 17.80
CA SER A 521 -8.70 -30.73 19.20
C SER A 521 -8.92 -29.51 20.09
N VAL A 522 -8.91 -28.31 19.51
CA VAL A 522 -8.88 -27.07 20.28
C VAL A 522 -10.22 -26.77 20.96
N GLY A 523 -11.34 -27.07 20.28
CA GLY A 523 -12.70 -26.88 20.83
C GLY A 523 -12.91 -27.63 22.15
N ASN A 524 -12.53 -28.91 22.21
CA ASN A 524 -12.65 -29.74 23.41
C ASN A 524 -11.94 -29.15 24.64
N MET A 525 -10.80 -28.48 24.45
CA MET A 525 -10.09 -27.81 25.53
C MET A 525 -10.73 -26.46 25.89
N ALA A 526 -11.20 -25.71 24.89
CA ALA A 526 -11.88 -24.43 25.08
C ALA A 526 -13.18 -24.58 25.88
N GLU A 527 -13.94 -25.66 25.62
CA GLU A 527 -15.16 -26.03 26.37
C GLU A 527 -14.88 -26.12 27.88
N LYS A 528 -13.79 -26.79 28.29
CA LYS A 528 -13.41 -26.94 29.71
C LYS A 528 -13.06 -25.63 30.39
N LEU A 529 -12.81 -24.58 29.62
CA LEU A 529 -12.42 -23.26 30.09
C LEU A 529 -13.57 -22.24 29.97
N ASN A 530 -14.76 -22.68 29.55
CA ASN A 530 -15.90 -21.82 29.23
C ASN A 530 -15.51 -20.72 28.23
N ILE A 531 -14.75 -21.09 27.20
CA ILE A 531 -14.37 -20.21 26.09
C ILE A 531 -15.25 -20.60 24.90
N PRO A 532 -16.10 -19.70 24.36
CA PRO A 532 -16.91 -20.00 23.19
C PRO A 532 -16.08 -20.51 22.02
N HIS A 533 -16.56 -21.58 21.37
CA HIS A 533 -15.88 -22.18 20.23
C HIS A 533 -16.90 -22.83 19.28
N SER A 534 -16.47 -23.03 18.04
CA SER A 534 -17.20 -23.84 17.05
C SER A 534 -16.87 -25.33 17.23
N ASN A 535 -17.68 -26.21 16.65
CA ASN A 535 -17.51 -27.65 16.68
C ASN A 535 -17.19 -28.18 15.26
N PRO A 536 -15.95 -27.99 14.77
CA PRO A 536 -15.59 -28.44 13.44
C PRO A 536 -15.71 -29.96 13.31
N ARG A 537 -16.35 -30.43 12.24
CA ARG A 537 -16.42 -31.85 11.87
C ARG A 537 -15.82 -32.05 10.48
N LEU A 538 -14.96 -33.07 10.34
CA LEU A 538 -14.26 -33.38 9.10
C LEU A 538 -15.17 -34.20 8.18
N TYR A 539 -15.32 -33.77 6.92
CA TYR A 539 -16.04 -34.49 5.89
C TYR A 539 -15.27 -34.47 4.56
N TYR A 540 -15.47 -35.51 3.75
CA TYR A 540 -15.22 -35.45 2.32
C TYR A 540 -16.47 -34.97 1.61
N ILE A 541 -16.36 -33.88 0.83
CA ILE A 541 -17.48 -33.29 0.10
C ILE A 541 -17.30 -33.62 -1.39
N PRO A 542 -18.01 -34.62 -1.93
CA PRO A 542 -17.97 -34.92 -3.35
C PRO A 542 -18.70 -33.83 -4.14
N LYS A 543 -18.42 -33.75 -5.43
CA LYS A 543 -19.27 -32.98 -6.34
C LYS A 543 -20.69 -33.54 -6.29
N GLN A 544 -21.67 -32.69 -5.98
CA GLN A 544 -23.03 -33.10 -5.64
C GLN A 544 -24.05 -32.06 -6.07
N GLN A 545 -25.32 -32.47 -6.20
CA GLN A 545 -26.38 -31.57 -6.66
C GLN A 545 -26.56 -30.34 -5.76
N ALA A 546 -26.51 -30.52 -4.44
CA ALA A 546 -26.68 -29.44 -3.46
C ALA A 546 -25.66 -28.29 -3.60
N LEU A 547 -24.47 -28.55 -4.17
CA LEU A 547 -23.44 -27.52 -4.40
C LEU A 547 -23.73 -26.62 -5.61
N GLY A 548 -24.57 -27.03 -6.56
CA GLY A 548 -24.87 -26.21 -7.75
C GLY A 548 -23.59 -25.73 -8.47
N GLU A 549 -23.54 -24.44 -8.81
CA GLU A 549 -22.37 -23.81 -9.46
C GLU A 549 -21.09 -23.88 -8.61
N TYR A 550 -21.23 -23.95 -7.28
CA TYR A 550 -20.08 -24.04 -6.36
C TYR A 550 -19.27 -25.35 -6.56
N ASN A 551 -19.81 -26.36 -7.25
CA ASN A 551 -19.05 -27.57 -7.60
C ASN A 551 -17.75 -27.31 -8.36
N GLN A 552 -17.61 -26.15 -9.03
CA GLN A 552 -16.37 -25.79 -9.72
C GLN A 552 -15.19 -25.64 -8.75
N ASN A 553 -15.43 -25.08 -7.55
CA ASN A 553 -14.38 -24.71 -6.58
C ASN A 553 -14.47 -25.44 -5.23
N TYR A 554 -15.59 -26.13 -4.97
CA TYR A 554 -15.94 -26.64 -3.63
C TYR A 554 -16.23 -28.16 -3.52
N GLY A 555 -16.11 -28.91 -4.62
CA GLY A 555 -16.36 -30.35 -4.64
C GLY A 555 -15.09 -31.20 -4.77
N ASN A 556 -15.18 -32.45 -4.34
CA ASN A 556 -14.13 -33.50 -4.34
C ASN A 556 -12.93 -33.22 -3.43
N GLU A 557 -13.10 -32.51 -2.31
CA GLU A 557 -12.03 -32.23 -1.34
C GLU A 557 -12.50 -32.47 0.11
N MET A 558 -11.55 -32.43 1.05
CA MET A 558 -11.85 -32.49 2.49
C MET A 558 -12.16 -31.11 3.05
N TYR A 559 -13.28 -31.01 3.76
CA TYR A 559 -13.74 -29.79 4.40
C TYR A 559 -13.98 -30.04 5.88
N MET A 560 -13.73 -29.01 6.69
CA MET A 560 -14.34 -28.89 8.01
C MET A 560 -15.66 -28.13 7.85
N ILE A 561 -16.73 -28.67 8.43
CA ILE A 561 -18.00 -27.95 8.58
C ILE A 561 -18.14 -27.58 10.05
N GLU A 562 -18.31 -26.30 10.32
CA GLU A 562 -18.40 -25.74 11.67
C GLU A 562 -19.49 -24.67 11.75
N GLU A 563 -20.10 -24.52 12.93
CA GLU A 563 -21.07 -23.47 13.19
C GLU A 563 -20.45 -22.11 12.92
N ARG A 564 -21.20 -21.24 12.25
CA ARG A 564 -20.80 -19.85 12.09
C ARG A 564 -21.57 -19.04 13.13
N PHE A 565 -20.84 -18.33 13.99
CA PHE A 565 -21.45 -17.38 14.91
C PHE A 565 -22.05 -16.18 14.14
N SER A 566 -23.37 -16.25 13.85
CA SER A 566 -24.22 -15.21 13.27
C SER A 566 -25.32 -14.74 14.22
N SER A 567 -25.96 -13.62 13.92
CA SER A 567 -27.11 -13.10 14.66
C SER A 567 -28.41 -13.88 14.42
N ASP A 568 -28.33 -15.15 14.02
CA ASP A 568 -29.51 -16.00 13.86
C ASP A 568 -30.04 -16.45 15.23
N PRO A 569 -31.36 -16.69 15.37
CA PRO A 569 -31.98 -16.98 16.66
C PRO A 569 -31.38 -18.19 17.39
N LYS A 570 -30.94 -19.23 16.66
CA LYS A 570 -30.36 -20.44 17.25
C LYS A 570 -28.99 -20.16 17.85
N THR A 571 -28.12 -19.47 17.10
CA THR A 571 -26.81 -19.07 17.63
C THR A 571 -26.95 -18.16 18.84
N LEU A 572 -27.85 -17.17 18.80
CA LEU A 572 -28.07 -16.28 19.94
C LEU A 572 -28.56 -17.04 21.18
N ALA A 573 -29.49 -17.99 21.02
CA ALA A 573 -29.97 -18.84 22.11
C ALA A 573 -28.85 -19.69 22.72
N SER A 574 -27.90 -20.19 21.91
CA SER A 574 -26.75 -20.98 22.38
C SER A 574 -25.71 -20.16 23.17
N LEU A 575 -25.77 -18.83 23.07
CA LEU A 575 -24.86 -17.90 23.73
C LEU A 575 -25.56 -17.19 24.90
N ASP A 576 -26.23 -17.95 25.76
CA ASP A 576 -26.99 -17.41 26.91
C ASP A 576 -28.01 -16.33 26.50
N ASN A 577 -28.67 -16.51 25.34
CA ASN A 577 -29.61 -15.54 24.76
C ASN A 577 -28.99 -14.14 24.53
N ALA A 578 -27.81 -14.11 23.91
CA ALA A 578 -27.18 -12.87 23.45
C ALA A 578 -28.14 -12.06 22.56
N LYS A 579 -28.04 -10.72 22.61
CA LYS A 579 -28.91 -9.83 21.85
C LYS A 579 -28.50 -9.73 20.38
N ASP A 580 -27.20 -9.67 20.12
CA ASP A 580 -26.63 -9.57 18.78
C ASP A 580 -25.17 -10.07 18.77
N LEU A 581 -24.61 -10.26 17.56
CA LEU A 581 -23.21 -10.57 17.32
C LEU A 581 -22.51 -9.53 16.45
N LEU A 582 -21.49 -8.89 17.01
CA LEU A 582 -20.79 -7.78 16.38
C LEU A 582 -19.41 -8.18 15.83
N SER A 583 -18.90 -7.39 14.88
CA SER A 583 -17.48 -7.42 14.51
C SER A 583 -16.64 -6.63 15.52
N THR A 584 -15.31 -6.82 15.48
CA THR A 584 -14.40 -6.06 16.34
C THR A 584 -14.44 -4.56 16.03
N ASP A 585 -14.63 -4.18 14.77
CA ASP A 585 -14.70 -2.76 14.39
C ASP A 585 -15.98 -2.11 14.91
N ASP A 586 -17.12 -2.83 14.91
CA ASP A 586 -18.35 -2.36 15.54
C ASP A 586 -18.18 -2.16 17.06
N VAL A 587 -17.48 -3.09 17.73
CA VAL A 587 -17.19 -2.97 19.17
C VAL A 587 -16.29 -1.78 19.45
N LEU A 588 -15.19 -1.59 18.70
CA LEU A 588 -14.30 -0.44 18.84
C LEU A 588 -15.05 0.88 18.61
N LYS A 589 -15.91 0.94 17.59
CA LYS A 589 -16.79 2.08 17.32
C LYS A 589 -17.73 2.36 18.49
N ASN A 590 -18.35 1.32 19.05
CA ASN A 590 -19.24 1.48 20.20
C ASN A 590 -18.50 1.95 21.46
N LEU A 591 -17.30 1.40 21.74
CA LEU A 591 -16.45 1.83 22.87
C LEU A 591 -16.06 3.32 22.76
N ASN A 592 -15.74 3.79 21.56
CA ASN A 592 -15.44 5.22 21.32
C ASN A 592 -16.71 6.09 21.26
N LYS A 593 -17.90 5.50 21.16
CA LYS A 593 -19.16 6.26 21.11
C LYS A 593 -19.68 6.62 22.49
N SER A 594 -19.54 5.73 23.48
CA SER A 594 -20.12 5.93 24.81
C SER A 594 -19.56 4.96 25.86
N TYR A 595 -19.40 5.44 27.09
CA TYR A 595 -19.01 4.63 28.25
C TYR A 595 -20.05 3.60 28.73
N LYS A 596 -21.24 3.58 28.14
CA LYS A 596 -22.21 2.51 28.44
C LYS A 596 -21.72 1.15 27.95
N TYR A 597 -20.82 1.12 26.97
CA TYR A 597 -20.28 -0.09 26.37
C TYR A 597 -19.00 -0.51 27.10
N SER A 598 -18.87 -1.80 27.38
CA SER A 598 -17.66 -2.39 27.95
C SER A 598 -17.42 -3.79 27.40
N ILE A 599 -16.26 -4.36 27.71
CA ILE A 599 -15.95 -5.74 27.39
C ILE A 599 -15.86 -6.58 28.67
N ASP A 600 -16.12 -7.87 28.53
CA ASP A 600 -15.81 -8.87 29.55
C ASP A 600 -14.29 -9.13 29.57
N LYS A 601 -13.57 -8.39 30.43
CA LYS A 601 -12.10 -8.45 30.54
C LYS A 601 -11.60 -9.85 30.89
N GLU A 602 -12.29 -10.54 31.81
CA GLU A 602 -11.87 -11.86 32.30
C GLU A 602 -11.92 -12.91 31.19
N SER A 603 -13.04 -12.95 30.45
CA SER A 603 -13.21 -13.87 29.33
C SER A 603 -12.21 -13.57 28.21
N TYR A 604 -11.91 -12.29 27.96
CA TYR A 604 -10.90 -11.90 26.97
C TYR A 604 -9.49 -12.35 27.40
N ILE A 605 -9.06 -12.03 28.62
CA ILE A 605 -7.76 -12.46 29.17
C ILE A 605 -7.63 -13.99 29.11
N ARG A 606 -8.67 -14.73 29.54
CA ARG A 606 -8.67 -16.20 29.51
C ARG A 606 -8.45 -16.74 28.10
N ALA A 607 -9.15 -16.19 27.10
CA ALA A 607 -8.94 -16.55 25.71
C ALA A 607 -7.52 -16.25 25.22
N ARG A 608 -6.94 -15.10 25.58
CA ARG A 608 -5.57 -14.73 25.22
C ARG A 608 -4.53 -15.67 25.85
N ILE A 609 -4.66 -16.01 27.13
CA ILE A 609 -3.76 -16.96 27.80
C ILE A 609 -3.90 -18.36 27.21
N PHE A 610 -5.11 -18.76 26.83
CA PHE A 610 -5.34 -20.03 26.14
C PHE A 610 -4.67 -20.05 24.75
N ASP A 611 -4.72 -18.95 23.99
CA ASP A 611 -4.00 -18.84 22.72
C ASP A 611 -2.47 -18.97 22.94
N MET A 612 -1.93 -18.39 24.02
CA MET A 612 -0.53 -18.58 24.41
C MET A 612 -0.20 -20.05 24.74
N LEU A 613 -1.09 -20.74 25.46
CA LEU A 613 -0.95 -22.15 25.83
C LEU A 613 -0.79 -23.02 24.59
N ILE A 614 -1.66 -22.87 23.59
CA ILE A 614 -1.69 -23.69 22.37
C ILE A 614 -0.70 -23.23 21.29
N GLY A 615 -0.07 -22.06 21.45
CA GLY A 615 0.88 -21.55 20.48
C GLY A 615 0.25 -20.75 19.32
N ASP A 616 -1.00 -20.30 19.46
CA ASP A 616 -1.69 -19.52 18.43
C ASP A 616 -1.23 -18.05 18.48
N TRP A 617 -0.51 -17.63 17.43
CA TRP A 617 0.14 -16.32 17.33
C TRP A 617 -0.65 -15.31 16.48
N ASP A 618 -1.71 -15.72 15.78
CA ASP A 618 -2.35 -14.96 14.68
C ASP A 618 -3.62 -14.22 15.11
N ARG A 619 -3.80 -13.94 16.41
CA ARG A 619 -5.03 -13.34 16.91
C ARG A 619 -5.19 -11.87 16.49
N HIS A 620 -5.85 -11.63 15.36
CA HIS A 620 -6.18 -10.30 14.82
C HIS A 620 -7.70 -10.00 14.84
N SER A 621 -8.10 -8.77 14.46
CA SER A 621 -9.49 -8.25 14.57
C SER A 621 -10.57 -9.17 14.01
N ASP A 622 -10.35 -9.75 12.82
CA ASP A 622 -11.35 -10.57 12.12
C ASP A 622 -11.53 -11.97 12.73
N GLN A 623 -10.60 -12.37 13.61
CA GLN A 623 -10.66 -13.64 14.34
C GLN A 623 -11.47 -13.55 15.63
N TRP A 624 -12.18 -12.44 15.84
CA TRP A 624 -13.13 -12.29 16.93
C TRP A 624 -14.55 -12.08 16.40
N LYS A 625 -15.50 -12.63 17.13
CA LYS A 625 -16.88 -12.15 17.19
C LYS A 625 -17.20 -11.75 18.62
N TRP A 626 -18.24 -10.94 18.79
CA TRP A 626 -18.58 -10.38 20.09
C TRP A 626 -20.07 -10.54 20.34
N ALA A 627 -20.43 -11.24 21.43
CA ALA A 627 -21.82 -11.35 21.86
C ALA A 627 -22.20 -10.15 22.73
N GLU A 628 -23.31 -9.52 22.36
CA GLU A 628 -23.88 -8.38 23.09
C GLU A 628 -24.83 -8.84 24.19
N TYR A 629 -24.61 -8.33 25.41
CA TYR A 629 -25.50 -8.51 26.55
C TYR A 629 -25.86 -7.16 27.16
N GLU A 630 -27.13 -7.00 27.56
CA GLU A 630 -27.59 -5.81 28.27
C GLU A 630 -27.60 -6.06 29.78
N ASP A 631 -26.95 -5.19 30.53
CA ASP A 631 -26.92 -5.17 32.00
C ASP A 631 -27.44 -3.81 32.49
N GLY A 632 -28.77 -3.73 32.68
CA GLY A 632 -29.46 -2.49 32.99
C GLY A 632 -29.30 -1.43 31.89
N LYS A 633 -28.49 -0.39 32.16
CA LYS A 633 -28.16 0.67 31.16
C LYS A 633 -26.82 0.43 30.46
N LYS A 634 -26.04 -0.58 30.88
CA LYS A 634 -24.74 -0.92 30.30
C LYS A 634 -24.89 -2.06 29.29
N VAL A 635 -23.95 -2.12 28.37
CA VAL A 635 -23.85 -3.16 27.35
C VAL A 635 -22.47 -3.79 27.48
N ILE A 636 -22.43 -5.11 27.70
CA ILE A 636 -21.20 -5.88 27.88
C ILE A 636 -21.00 -6.76 26.66
N TYR A 637 -19.83 -6.67 26.04
CA TYR A 637 -19.43 -7.54 24.94
C TYR A 637 -18.57 -8.70 25.45
N LYS A 638 -19.02 -9.92 25.22
CA LYS A 638 -18.21 -11.13 25.49
C LYS A 638 -17.50 -11.60 24.22
N PRO A 639 -16.21 -11.92 24.28
CA PRO A 639 -15.44 -12.33 23.11
C PRO A 639 -15.72 -13.77 22.71
N ILE A 640 -15.82 -14.00 21.41
CA ILE A 640 -15.94 -15.30 20.75
C ILE A 640 -14.74 -15.45 19.81
N PRO A 641 -13.65 -16.11 20.27
CA PRO A 641 -12.50 -16.38 19.44
C PRO A 641 -12.86 -17.33 18.29
N ARG A 642 -12.29 -17.09 17.11
CA ARG A 642 -12.48 -17.91 15.91
C ARG A 642 -11.14 -18.27 15.29
N ASP A 643 -11.09 -19.32 14.48
CA ASP A 643 -9.94 -19.60 13.61
C ASP A 643 -8.61 -19.84 14.33
N ARG A 644 -8.51 -20.93 15.10
CA ARG A 644 -7.27 -21.34 15.81
C ARG A 644 -6.38 -22.28 14.98
N ASP A 645 -6.30 -22.04 13.68
CA ASP A 645 -5.61 -22.93 12.74
C ASP A 645 -4.08 -22.83 12.77
N GLN A 646 -3.54 -21.83 13.46
CA GLN A 646 -2.10 -21.65 13.72
C GLN A 646 -1.63 -22.33 15.02
N ALA A 647 -2.49 -23.05 15.74
CA ALA A 647 -2.09 -23.80 16.92
C ALA A 647 -1.05 -24.88 16.56
N PHE A 648 -0.08 -25.09 17.46
CA PHE A 648 0.97 -26.12 17.35
C PHE A 648 1.91 -25.99 16.13
N SER A 649 2.13 -24.79 15.60
CA SER A 649 3.05 -24.55 14.46
C SER A 649 4.45 -25.15 14.64
N LYS A 650 5.08 -25.57 13.55
CA LYS A 650 6.42 -26.17 13.47
C LYS A 650 7.24 -25.54 12.34
N TYR A 651 8.08 -24.56 12.68
CA TYR A 651 9.02 -23.92 11.78
C TYR A 651 10.45 -24.48 12.01
N ASP A 652 10.76 -25.60 11.36
CA ASP A 652 12.06 -26.29 11.42
C ASP A 652 12.90 -26.08 10.14
N GLY A 653 14.07 -26.71 10.03
CA GLY A 653 15.01 -26.47 8.93
C GLY A 653 15.99 -25.33 9.18
N ALA A 654 17.10 -25.33 8.44
CA ALA A 654 18.17 -24.33 8.59
C ALA A 654 17.71 -22.91 8.18
N ALA A 655 16.94 -22.79 7.09
CA ALA A 655 16.50 -21.51 6.56
C ALA A 655 15.47 -20.81 7.46
N PHE A 656 14.46 -21.53 7.97
CA PHE A 656 13.44 -20.92 8.84
C PHE A 656 14.00 -20.44 10.17
N LYS A 657 15.09 -21.03 10.68
CA LYS A 657 15.81 -20.49 11.85
C LYS A 657 16.32 -19.06 11.63
N ILE A 658 16.60 -18.67 10.39
CA ILE A 658 17.04 -17.32 10.02
C ILE A 658 15.83 -16.47 9.63
N ILE A 659 14.98 -16.98 8.74
CA ILE A 659 13.82 -16.27 8.17
C ILE A 659 12.83 -15.85 9.27
N MET A 660 12.57 -16.69 10.26
CA MET A 660 11.63 -16.39 11.36
C MET A 660 12.16 -15.35 12.36
N ASN A 661 13.35 -14.79 12.13
CA ASN A 661 13.84 -13.61 12.85
C ASN A 661 13.58 -12.30 12.10
N ILE A 662 13.09 -12.35 10.84
CA ILE A 662 12.69 -11.16 10.09
C ILE A 662 11.51 -10.51 10.83
N PRO A 663 11.57 -9.22 11.19
CA PRO A 663 10.59 -8.56 12.04
C PRO A 663 9.12 -8.76 11.62
N ALA A 664 8.84 -8.68 10.31
CA ALA A 664 7.47 -8.79 9.78
C ALA A 664 6.80 -10.14 10.08
N ILE A 665 7.58 -11.23 10.18
CA ILE A 665 7.09 -12.60 10.42
C ILE A 665 7.64 -13.19 11.73
N ARG A 666 8.30 -12.36 12.55
CA ARG A 666 8.96 -12.81 13.78
C ARG A 666 7.96 -13.36 14.80
N HIS A 667 6.71 -12.99 14.69
CA HIS A 667 5.62 -13.43 15.55
C HIS A 667 5.21 -14.89 15.31
N MET A 668 5.48 -15.43 14.11
CA MET A 668 5.27 -16.83 13.77
C MET A 668 6.25 -17.71 14.56
N LYS A 669 5.78 -18.30 15.67
CA LYS A 669 6.63 -19.08 16.59
C LYS A 669 6.39 -20.58 16.45
N THR A 670 7.48 -21.34 16.52
CA THR A 670 7.39 -22.81 16.67
C THR A 670 6.88 -23.15 18.07
N PHE A 671 5.95 -24.09 18.14
CA PHE A 671 5.43 -24.65 19.37
C PHE A 671 6.48 -25.52 20.07
N LYS A 672 6.86 -25.10 21.29
CA LYS A 672 7.92 -25.69 22.12
C LYS A 672 7.46 -25.77 23.57
N GLU A 673 8.20 -26.47 24.42
CA GLU A 673 7.91 -26.57 25.87
C GLU A 673 7.98 -25.22 26.61
N ASP A 674 8.61 -24.23 26.00
CA ASP A 674 8.74 -22.87 26.50
C ASP A 674 8.32 -21.82 25.44
N ILE A 675 7.74 -20.72 25.90
CA ILE A 675 7.58 -19.50 25.12
C ILE A 675 8.75 -18.58 25.44
N LYS A 676 9.81 -18.63 24.63
CA LYS A 676 11.04 -17.84 24.88
C LYS A 676 10.80 -16.34 24.96
N ASN A 677 9.78 -15.83 24.27
CA ASN A 677 9.49 -14.40 24.23
C ASN A 677 8.00 -14.18 23.93
N VAL A 678 7.24 -13.87 24.99
CA VAL A 678 5.80 -13.61 24.90
C VAL A 678 5.47 -12.36 24.09
N LYS A 679 6.37 -11.36 24.08
CA LYS A 679 6.23 -10.14 23.27
C LYS A 679 6.13 -10.47 21.79
N TRP A 680 7.05 -11.27 21.24
CA TRP A 680 7.00 -11.60 19.81
C TRP A 680 5.82 -12.50 19.46
N MET A 681 5.49 -13.47 20.30
CA MET A 681 4.33 -14.34 20.05
C MET A 681 3.02 -13.54 19.97
N ASN A 682 2.89 -12.49 20.78
CA ASN A 682 1.69 -11.67 20.86
C ASN A 682 1.81 -10.35 20.06
N MET A 683 2.57 -10.33 18.95
CA MET A 683 2.75 -9.11 18.16
C MET A 683 1.48 -8.69 17.39
N GLU A 684 0.76 -9.64 16.78
CA GLU A 684 -0.51 -9.39 16.10
C GLU A 684 -1.63 -8.91 17.06
N PRO A 685 -1.88 -9.56 18.21
CA PRO A 685 -2.94 -9.14 19.15
C PRO A 685 -2.62 -7.88 19.94
N TYR A 686 -1.34 -7.45 19.99
CA TYR A 686 -0.87 -6.36 20.84
C TYR A 686 -1.72 -5.08 20.78
N PRO A 687 -2.12 -4.54 19.61
CA PRO A 687 -2.92 -3.33 19.56
C PRO A 687 -4.30 -3.49 20.21
N LEU A 688 -4.98 -4.61 20.00
CA LEU A 688 -6.29 -4.87 20.59
C LEU A 688 -6.18 -5.10 22.09
N ASP A 689 -5.18 -5.88 22.52
CA ASP A 689 -4.95 -6.20 23.93
C ASP A 689 -4.70 -4.91 24.76
N LEU A 690 -4.04 -3.90 24.19
CA LEU A 690 -3.87 -2.58 24.83
C LEU A 690 -5.21 -1.84 25.06
N ILE A 691 -6.11 -1.85 24.07
CA ILE A 691 -7.36 -1.09 24.13
C ILE A 691 -8.37 -1.78 25.03
N PHE A 692 -8.54 -3.08 24.84
CA PHE A 692 -9.51 -3.89 25.55
C PHE A 692 -9.13 -4.08 27.03
N LEU A 693 -7.84 -4.19 27.34
CA LEU A 693 -7.38 -4.47 28.70
C LEU A 693 -6.77 -3.24 29.39
N LYS A 694 -7.14 -2.02 28.96
CA LYS A 694 -6.63 -0.76 29.54
C LYS A 694 -6.76 -0.69 31.08
N GLY A 695 -7.85 -1.26 31.61
CA GLY A 695 -8.15 -1.33 33.04
C GLY A 695 -7.89 -2.69 33.70
N ALA A 696 -7.11 -3.58 33.08
CA ALA A 696 -6.72 -4.85 33.71
C ALA A 696 -5.51 -4.65 34.65
N THR A 697 -5.47 -5.44 35.73
CA THR A 697 -4.36 -5.54 36.69
C THR A 697 -3.52 -6.78 36.41
N GLN A 698 -2.33 -6.88 37.03
CA GLN A 698 -1.51 -8.09 36.91
C GLN A 698 -2.20 -9.29 37.57
N GLU A 699 -2.94 -9.04 38.63
CA GLU A 699 -3.72 -10.01 39.39
C GLU A 699 -4.84 -10.61 38.52
N ASP A 700 -5.52 -9.80 37.69
CA ASP A 700 -6.53 -10.29 36.74
C ASP A 700 -5.93 -11.33 35.79
N TRP A 701 -4.71 -11.06 35.28
CA TRP A 701 -3.98 -11.97 34.38
C TRP A 701 -3.55 -13.26 35.08
N ILE A 702 -3.00 -13.16 36.29
CA ILE A 702 -2.59 -14.31 37.09
C ILE A 702 -3.80 -15.16 37.47
N ALA A 703 -4.93 -14.54 37.81
CA ALA A 703 -6.16 -15.23 38.17
C ALA A 703 -6.69 -16.09 37.00
N GLN A 704 -6.74 -15.54 35.77
CA GLN A 704 -7.17 -16.32 34.61
C GLN A 704 -6.15 -17.39 34.19
N ALA A 705 -4.84 -17.16 34.39
CA ALA A 705 -3.82 -18.20 34.18
C ALA A 705 -4.02 -19.38 35.14
N LYS A 706 -4.27 -19.09 36.41
CA LYS A 706 -4.55 -20.09 37.44
C LYS A 706 -5.85 -20.84 37.16
N TYR A 707 -6.90 -20.12 36.75
CA TYR A 707 -8.16 -20.73 36.33
C TYR A 707 -7.95 -21.80 35.25
N ILE A 708 -7.15 -21.50 34.22
CA ILE A 708 -6.82 -22.48 33.16
C ILE A 708 -6.05 -23.67 33.72
N GLN A 709 -5.08 -23.44 34.62
CA GLN A 709 -4.29 -24.51 35.23
C GLN A 709 -5.16 -25.49 36.05
N GLU A 710 -6.17 -24.97 36.74
CA GLU A 710 -7.07 -25.74 37.61
C GLU A 710 -8.16 -26.49 36.83
N HIS A 711 -8.71 -25.88 35.77
CA HIS A 711 -9.86 -26.43 35.05
C HIS A 711 -9.49 -27.27 33.82
N LEU A 712 -8.30 -27.07 33.24
CA LEU A 712 -7.80 -27.90 32.14
C LEU A 712 -6.89 -29.01 32.67
N THR A 713 -7.47 -30.14 33.06
CA THR A 713 -6.69 -31.28 33.59
C THR A 713 -5.84 -31.95 32.50
N ASP A 714 -4.81 -32.69 32.91
CA ASP A 714 -3.96 -33.46 31.97
C ASP A 714 -4.79 -34.48 31.17
N LYS A 715 -5.80 -35.08 31.82
CA LYS A 715 -6.77 -35.95 31.17
C LYS A 715 -7.56 -35.22 30.08
N ASN A 716 -7.98 -33.97 30.32
CA ASN A 716 -8.67 -33.19 29.29
C ASN A 716 -7.77 -32.89 28.09
N ILE A 717 -6.47 -32.64 28.32
CA ILE A 717 -5.49 -32.46 27.24
C ILE A 717 -5.32 -33.76 26.45
N ASP A 718 -5.29 -34.91 27.12
CA ASP A 718 -5.13 -36.21 26.45
C ASP A 718 -6.37 -36.56 25.59
N GLU A 719 -7.56 -36.39 26.15
CA GLU A 719 -8.83 -36.68 25.47
C GLU A 719 -9.14 -35.71 24.31
N ALA A 720 -8.62 -34.47 24.35
CA ALA A 720 -8.89 -33.46 23.33
C ALA A 720 -8.49 -33.87 21.91
N PHE A 721 -7.47 -34.72 21.75
CA PHE A 721 -6.94 -35.14 20.45
C PHE A 721 -7.66 -36.37 19.86
N THR A 722 -8.63 -36.95 20.56
CA THR A 722 -9.34 -38.17 20.12
C THR A 722 -10.21 -37.96 18.86
N ASN A 723 -10.65 -36.72 18.61
CA ASN A 723 -11.45 -36.33 17.44
C ASN A 723 -10.61 -36.16 16.15
N ILE A 724 -9.29 -36.23 16.24
CA ILE A 724 -8.38 -36.18 15.09
C ILE A 724 -8.39 -37.55 14.38
N PRO A 725 -8.27 -37.63 13.04
CA PRO A 725 -8.26 -38.91 12.33
C PRO A 725 -7.24 -39.91 12.90
N LYS A 726 -7.67 -41.17 13.05
CA LYS A 726 -6.87 -42.27 13.65
C LYS A 726 -5.50 -42.43 13.00
N GLU A 727 -5.40 -42.15 11.70
CA GLU A 727 -4.18 -42.30 10.90
C GLU A 727 -3.07 -41.33 11.30
N VAL A 728 -3.42 -40.20 11.92
CA VAL A 728 -2.45 -39.17 12.36
C VAL A 728 -2.24 -39.16 13.88
N GLN A 729 -2.88 -40.05 14.62
CA GLN A 729 -2.69 -40.21 16.07
C GLN A 729 -1.38 -40.96 16.38
N ASP A 730 -0.25 -40.31 16.13
CA ASP A 730 1.09 -40.86 16.34
C ASP A 730 1.89 -40.13 17.43
N GLU A 731 3.16 -40.48 17.58
CA GLU A 731 4.14 -39.89 18.49
C GLU A 731 4.25 -38.36 18.45
N THR A 732 3.87 -37.73 17.33
CA THR A 732 3.86 -36.28 17.16
C THR A 732 2.75 -35.63 18.01
N LEU A 733 1.57 -36.25 18.09
CA LEU A 733 0.50 -35.76 18.97
C LEU A 733 0.87 -35.98 20.43
N ALA A 734 1.51 -37.10 20.76
CA ALA A 734 2.03 -37.35 22.10
C ALA A 734 3.06 -36.28 22.53
N ASP A 735 3.93 -35.85 21.61
CA ASP A 735 4.86 -34.75 21.86
C ASP A 735 4.15 -33.39 22.01
N ILE A 736 3.10 -33.11 21.23
CA ILE A 736 2.27 -31.90 21.40
C ILE A 736 1.58 -31.89 22.77
N GLN A 737 0.95 -33.00 23.18
CA GLN A 737 0.31 -33.16 24.49
C GLN A 737 1.31 -32.95 25.63
N ARG A 738 2.50 -33.56 25.53
CA ARG A 738 3.60 -33.37 26.49
C ARG A 738 4.01 -31.91 26.61
N LYS A 739 4.21 -31.20 25.48
CA LYS A 739 4.55 -29.78 25.45
C LYS A 739 3.44 -28.90 26.03
N LEU A 740 2.17 -29.20 25.75
CA LEU A 740 1.01 -28.52 26.32
C LEU A 740 0.99 -28.62 27.84
N LYS A 741 1.15 -29.84 28.38
CA LYS A 741 1.22 -30.08 29.84
C LYS A 741 2.34 -29.28 30.49
N ILE A 742 3.53 -29.25 29.87
CA ILE A 742 4.68 -28.45 30.37
C ILE A 742 4.42 -26.94 30.26
N ARG A 743 3.79 -26.46 29.18
CA ARG A 743 3.43 -25.03 29.07
C ARG A 743 2.39 -24.61 30.08
N LYS A 744 1.40 -25.47 30.35
CA LYS A 744 0.33 -25.21 31.33
C LYS A 744 0.91 -24.85 32.69
N THR A 745 1.99 -25.50 33.14
CA THR A 745 2.60 -25.19 34.45
C THR A 745 3.25 -23.81 34.53
N LYS A 746 3.52 -23.15 33.38
CA LYS A 746 4.22 -21.86 33.29
C LYS A 746 3.31 -20.67 32.94
N LEU A 747 1.99 -20.88 32.87
CA LEU A 747 1.06 -19.85 32.37
C LEU A 747 1.07 -18.55 33.20
N GLN A 748 1.23 -18.64 34.52
CA GLN A 748 1.30 -17.45 35.38
C GLN A 748 2.52 -16.58 35.03
N ASP A 749 3.68 -17.19 34.76
CA ASP A 749 4.88 -16.46 34.33
C ASP A 749 4.65 -15.76 32.98
N TYR A 750 4.04 -16.45 32.02
CA TYR A 750 3.74 -15.87 30.71
C TYR A 750 2.73 -14.73 30.80
N ALA A 751 1.70 -14.89 31.64
CA ALA A 751 0.69 -13.86 31.89
C ALA A 751 1.32 -12.61 32.52
N SER A 752 2.17 -12.79 33.54
CA SER A 752 2.92 -11.70 34.18
C SER A 752 3.85 -10.98 33.20
N GLN A 753 4.65 -11.73 32.43
CA GLN A 753 5.58 -11.14 31.46
C GLN A 753 4.85 -10.36 30.37
N TYR A 754 3.71 -10.87 29.90
CA TYR A 754 2.94 -10.19 28.86
C TYR A 754 2.22 -8.95 29.41
N TYR A 755 1.72 -9.00 30.64
CA TYR A 755 1.19 -7.82 31.32
C TYR A 755 2.22 -6.68 31.34
N ASP A 756 3.48 -6.97 31.72
CA ASP A 756 4.53 -5.95 31.73
C ASP A 756 4.82 -5.38 30.33
N VAL A 757 4.70 -6.19 29.27
CA VAL A 757 4.80 -5.72 27.87
C VAL A 757 3.66 -4.74 27.53
N LEU A 758 2.44 -4.99 28.00
CA LEU A 758 1.29 -4.11 27.78
C LEU A 758 1.41 -2.80 28.57
N GLN A 759 2.09 -2.79 29.72
CA GLN A 759 2.27 -1.57 30.52
C GLN A 759 3.37 -0.63 29.99
N GLU A 760 4.23 -1.05 29.05
CA GLU A 760 5.35 -0.21 28.57
C GLU A 760 4.87 1.06 27.85
N LYS A 761 3.84 0.92 26.99
CA LYS A 761 3.24 1.99 26.19
C LYS A 761 1.71 1.89 26.28
N VAL A 762 1.08 2.86 26.95
CA VAL A 762 -0.34 2.80 27.29
C VAL A 762 -1.12 3.88 26.52
N PRO A 763 -1.86 3.51 25.46
CA PRO A 763 -2.87 4.37 24.88
C PRO A 763 -4.17 4.31 25.69
N LEU A 764 -4.74 5.47 26.01
CA LEU A 764 -6.03 5.65 26.65
C LEU A 764 -6.86 6.61 25.81
N ALA A 765 -8.00 6.15 25.29
CA ALA A 765 -8.91 6.98 24.50
C ALA A 765 -10.19 7.30 25.30
N GLY A 766 -10.71 8.50 25.05
CA GLY A 766 -12.06 8.95 25.38
C GLY A 766 -13.10 8.48 24.39
N THR A 767 -14.12 9.30 24.22
CA THR A 767 -15.24 9.10 23.33
C THR A 767 -15.33 10.24 22.32
N VAL A 768 -16.19 10.11 21.32
CA VAL A 768 -16.48 11.21 20.39
C VAL A 768 -17.35 12.32 21.01
N ASN A 769 -17.63 12.27 22.32
CA ASN A 769 -18.36 13.31 23.07
C ASN A 769 -17.41 13.91 24.13
N PRO A 770 -17.75 15.05 24.75
CA PRO A 770 -16.86 15.73 25.69
C PRO A 770 -16.40 14.85 26.85
N ASP A 771 -15.08 14.83 27.07
CA ASP A 771 -14.39 14.08 28.11
C ASP A 771 -13.47 14.97 28.94
N LYS A 772 -13.36 14.65 30.23
CA LYS A 772 -12.42 15.30 31.14
C LYS A 772 -11.38 14.30 31.66
N PHE A 773 -10.11 14.61 31.47
CA PHE A 773 -8.98 13.85 31.99
C PHE A 773 -8.27 14.62 33.10
N VAL A 774 -8.17 14.01 34.28
CA VAL A 774 -7.40 14.53 35.41
C VAL A 774 -6.17 13.65 35.62
N ILE A 775 -4.99 14.25 35.52
CA ILE A 775 -3.69 13.59 35.59
C ILE A 775 -2.92 14.15 36.78
N THR A 776 -2.76 13.36 37.84
CA THR A 776 -2.04 13.76 39.06
C THR A 776 -0.71 13.03 39.18
N LYS A 777 0.39 13.78 39.24
CA LYS A 777 1.75 13.24 39.38
C LYS A 777 2.12 13.12 40.86
N ASN A 778 2.42 11.91 41.31
CA ASN A 778 2.73 11.60 42.70
C ASN A 778 4.09 10.89 42.80
N GLY A 779 5.14 11.60 43.23
CA GLY A 779 6.49 11.03 43.28
C GLY A 779 6.94 10.52 41.91
N ASN A 780 7.07 9.19 41.74
CA ASN A 780 7.45 8.52 40.49
C ASN A 780 6.27 7.81 39.79
N SER A 781 5.04 8.13 40.18
CA SER A 781 3.81 7.56 39.62
C SER A 781 2.87 8.65 39.09
N VAL A 782 1.91 8.24 38.28
CA VAL A 782 0.89 9.10 37.68
C VAL A 782 -0.48 8.44 37.86
N LEU A 783 -1.37 9.11 38.59
CA LEU A 783 -2.79 8.78 38.66
C LEU A 783 -3.51 9.44 37.47
N VAL A 784 -4.27 8.65 36.72
CA VAL A 784 -5.11 9.12 35.63
C VAL A 784 -6.57 8.81 35.96
N GLN A 785 -7.39 9.85 35.98
CA GLN A 785 -8.84 9.76 36.14
C GLN A 785 -9.52 10.32 34.88
N GLN A 786 -10.53 9.62 34.39
CA GLN A 786 -11.30 9.99 33.21
C GLN A 786 -12.76 10.15 33.63
N TYR A 787 -13.34 11.29 33.29
CA TYR A 787 -14.70 11.68 33.60
C TYR A 787 -15.47 11.91 32.31
N LYS A 788 -16.64 11.29 32.22
CA LYS A 788 -17.63 11.60 31.19
C LYS A 788 -18.30 12.93 31.54
N LEU A 789 -18.43 13.83 30.56
CA LEU A 789 -19.16 15.08 30.72
C LEU A 789 -20.55 14.99 30.06
N ASP A 790 -21.46 15.86 30.48
CA ASP A 790 -22.66 16.16 29.71
C ASP A 790 -22.36 17.26 28.67
N LYS A 791 -23.34 17.57 27.81
CA LYS A 791 -23.17 18.57 26.75
C LYS A 791 -22.85 19.98 27.26
N ASN A 792 -23.17 20.28 28.52
CA ASN A 792 -22.92 21.58 29.14
C ASN A 792 -21.62 21.59 29.96
N GLN A 793 -20.92 20.45 30.06
CA GLN A 793 -19.71 20.25 30.86
C GLN A 793 -19.89 20.46 32.39
N GLU A 794 -21.10 20.30 32.92
CA GLU A 794 -21.43 20.63 34.32
C GLU A 794 -21.43 19.42 35.28
N ASN A 795 -21.70 18.21 34.76
CA ASN A 795 -21.91 17.01 35.57
C ASN A 795 -20.87 15.89 35.28
N PRO A 796 -19.64 15.99 35.81
CA PRO A 796 -18.61 14.97 35.58
C PRO A 796 -18.92 13.65 36.30
N GLU A 797 -18.95 12.55 35.55
CA GLU A 797 -19.11 11.17 36.06
C GLU A 797 -17.79 10.39 35.90
N LEU A 798 -17.18 9.91 36.99
CA LEU A 798 -15.93 9.13 36.92
C LEU A 798 -16.19 7.78 36.24
N VAL A 799 -15.50 7.52 35.12
CA VAL A 799 -15.69 6.30 34.31
C VAL A 799 -14.45 5.41 34.27
N PHE A 800 -13.26 5.95 34.56
CA PHE A 800 -12.02 5.18 34.63
C PHE A 800 -10.99 5.84 35.55
N GLU A 801 -10.25 5.02 36.29
CA GLU A 801 -9.17 5.44 37.16
C GLU A 801 -8.04 4.39 37.13
N LYS A 802 -6.78 4.83 37.01
CA LYS A 802 -5.60 3.95 37.14
C LYS A 802 -4.33 4.72 37.51
N THR A 803 -3.51 4.13 38.37
CA THR A 803 -2.16 4.60 38.69
C THR A 803 -1.12 3.86 37.86
N TYR A 804 -0.21 4.61 37.24
CA TYR A 804 0.91 4.11 36.45
C TYR A 804 2.24 4.41 37.15
N GLU A 805 3.11 3.41 37.18
CA GLU A 805 4.44 3.50 37.82
C GLU A 805 5.55 3.62 36.77
N ASP A 806 6.56 4.45 37.04
CA ASP A 806 7.74 4.63 36.17
C ASP A 806 8.53 3.34 35.90
N SER A 807 8.47 2.39 36.84
CA SER A 807 9.15 1.09 36.71
C SER A 807 8.61 0.30 35.52
N LYS A 808 7.30 0.37 35.28
CA LYS A 808 6.60 -0.36 34.21
C LYS A 808 6.28 0.50 33.00
N THR A 809 5.84 1.74 33.19
CA THR A 809 5.29 2.60 32.13
C THR A 809 6.31 3.61 31.63
N LYS A 810 6.51 3.68 30.31
CA LYS A 810 7.45 4.64 29.67
C LYS A 810 6.73 5.74 28.91
N GLU A 811 5.59 5.42 28.29
CA GLU A 811 4.75 6.38 27.60
C GLU A 811 3.26 6.18 27.92
N LEU A 812 2.58 7.28 28.17
CA LEU A 812 1.12 7.37 28.35
C LEU A 812 0.57 8.31 27.27
N TRP A 813 -0.35 7.81 26.44
CA TRP A 813 -0.97 8.56 25.33
C TRP A 813 -2.46 8.71 25.62
N ILE A 814 -2.92 9.92 25.93
CA ILE A 814 -4.31 10.20 26.32
C ILE A 814 -4.99 10.94 25.17
N TYR A 815 -6.02 10.34 24.58
CA TYR A 815 -6.73 10.84 23.40
C TYR A 815 -8.15 11.30 23.75
N GLY A 816 -8.51 12.52 23.33
CA GLY A 816 -9.84 13.12 23.47
C GLY A 816 -10.81 12.74 22.35
N LEU A 817 -10.31 12.64 21.12
CA LEU A 817 -10.97 12.22 19.87
C LEU A 817 -11.61 13.35 19.05
N GLU A 818 -12.87 13.73 19.30
CA GLU A 818 -13.61 14.65 18.42
C GLU A 818 -14.24 15.86 19.10
N ASP A 819 -14.88 15.80 20.28
CA ASP A 819 -15.61 16.95 20.85
C ASP A 819 -14.72 17.86 21.73
N ASP A 820 -15.30 18.82 22.45
CA ASP A 820 -14.54 19.76 23.28
C ASP A 820 -14.10 19.10 24.59
N ASP A 821 -12.83 18.67 24.66
CA ASP A 821 -12.28 17.92 25.79
C ASP A 821 -11.48 18.79 26.78
N ILE A 822 -11.42 18.33 28.04
CA ILE A 822 -10.72 19.03 29.13
C ILE A 822 -9.59 18.17 29.68
N TYR A 823 -8.38 18.72 29.74
CA TYR A 823 -7.22 18.11 30.37
C TYR A 823 -6.73 18.92 31.56
N GLU A 824 -6.60 18.28 32.72
CA GLU A 824 -6.06 18.88 33.94
C GLU A 824 -4.85 18.08 34.41
N VAL A 825 -3.66 18.70 34.44
CA VAL A 825 -2.44 18.06 34.94
C VAL A 825 -1.93 18.79 36.17
N SER A 826 -1.79 18.07 37.28
CA SER A 826 -1.41 18.59 38.59
C SER A 826 -0.44 17.67 39.34
N GLY A 827 -0.07 18.05 40.56
CA GLY A 827 0.81 17.29 41.45
C GLY A 827 2.28 17.70 41.38
N GLU A 828 3.00 17.46 42.48
CA GLU A 828 4.41 17.83 42.66
C GLU A 828 5.38 16.71 42.25
N GLY A 829 4.87 15.55 41.79
CA GLY A 829 5.70 14.43 41.34
C GLY A 829 6.55 14.73 40.10
N HIS A 830 7.64 13.96 39.95
CA HIS A 830 8.60 14.06 38.85
C HIS A 830 8.84 12.70 38.14
N PRO A 831 7.78 12.06 37.63
CA PRO A 831 7.92 10.78 36.93
C PRO A 831 8.72 10.96 35.64
N LYS A 832 9.43 9.91 35.23
CA LYS A 832 10.24 9.83 34.01
C LYS A 832 9.39 9.51 32.77
N MET A 833 8.20 8.94 32.96
CA MET A 833 7.27 8.61 31.88
C MET A 833 6.88 9.83 31.04
N ASN A 834 6.80 9.66 29.72
CA ASN A 834 6.32 10.72 28.85
C ASN A 834 4.78 10.69 28.80
N ILE A 835 4.15 11.79 29.17
CA ILE A 835 2.69 11.96 29.14
C ILE A 835 2.34 12.78 27.91
N ARG A 836 1.49 12.22 27.04
CA ARG A 836 1.02 12.89 25.83
C ARG A 836 -0.47 13.10 25.93
N LEU A 837 -0.90 14.33 25.72
CA LEU A 837 -2.29 14.73 25.63
C LEU A 837 -2.57 15.01 24.15
N ILE A 838 -3.56 14.34 23.57
CA ILE A 838 -3.93 14.43 22.16
C ILE A 838 -5.41 14.78 22.13
N GLY A 839 -5.73 16.05 21.86
CA GLY A 839 -7.11 16.55 21.88
C GLY A 839 -7.95 15.90 20.79
N GLY A 840 -7.74 16.33 19.55
CA GLY A 840 -8.47 15.82 18.41
C GLY A 840 -9.11 16.97 17.65
N TYR A 841 -10.17 16.71 16.90
CA TYR A 841 -10.76 17.74 16.05
C TYR A 841 -11.93 18.49 16.72
N ASN A 842 -11.67 19.44 17.62
CA ASN A 842 -12.56 20.56 18.01
C ASN A 842 -11.82 21.48 19.02
N HIS A 843 -12.52 22.17 19.93
CA HIS A 843 -11.94 23.10 20.89
C HIS A 843 -11.59 22.40 22.21
N ASP A 844 -10.31 22.15 22.43
CA ASP A 844 -9.85 21.51 23.67
C ASP A 844 -9.28 22.51 24.67
N THR A 845 -9.44 22.22 25.96
CA THR A 845 -8.91 23.02 27.07
C THR A 845 -7.85 22.25 27.84
N TYR A 846 -6.64 22.80 27.92
CA TYR A 846 -5.52 22.23 28.64
C TYR A 846 -5.12 23.10 29.82
N THR A 847 -5.19 22.57 31.04
CA THR A 847 -4.72 23.19 32.27
C THR A 847 -3.58 22.37 32.86
N VAL A 848 -2.33 22.78 32.63
CA VAL A 848 -1.12 22.04 32.99
C VAL A 848 -0.29 22.82 34.01
N ALA A 849 -0.53 22.56 35.29
CA ALA A 849 0.21 23.20 36.38
C ALA A 849 1.68 22.73 36.46
N ASN A 850 1.94 21.45 36.16
CA ASN A 850 3.30 20.88 36.11
C ASN A 850 3.58 20.36 34.68
N GLY A 851 4.37 21.10 33.91
CA GLY A 851 4.69 20.79 32.50
C GLY A 851 5.73 19.70 32.28
N SER A 852 6.46 19.27 33.32
CA SER A 852 7.55 18.30 33.17
C SER A 852 7.05 16.99 32.55
N LYS A 853 7.71 16.53 31.48
CA LYS A 853 7.35 15.33 30.71
C LYS A 853 5.96 15.32 30.05
N VAL A 854 5.24 16.45 30.07
CA VAL A 854 3.93 16.59 29.41
C VAL A 854 4.10 17.20 28.02
N LYS A 855 3.54 16.56 27.00
CA LYS A 855 3.51 17.04 25.62
C LYS A 855 2.07 17.10 25.14
N ILE A 856 1.67 18.25 24.59
CA ILE A 856 0.32 18.48 24.07
C ILE A 856 0.38 18.44 22.54
N TYR A 857 -0.45 17.61 21.92
CA TYR A 857 -0.61 17.45 20.48
C TYR A 857 -2.03 17.82 20.10
N ASP A 858 -2.17 18.66 19.09
CA ASP A 858 -3.48 19.10 18.64
C ASP A 858 -3.41 19.79 17.27
N PHE A 859 -4.57 19.95 16.64
CA PHE A 859 -4.72 20.65 15.36
C PHE A 859 -4.50 22.15 15.53
N LYS A 860 -3.58 22.71 14.72
CA LYS A 860 -3.27 24.15 14.72
C LYS A 860 -4.44 25.00 14.24
N SER A 861 -5.25 24.45 13.35
CA SER A 861 -6.47 25.06 12.82
C SER A 861 -7.58 25.24 13.86
N GLN A 862 -7.52 24.53 15.00
CA GLN A 862 -8.51 24.66 16.08
C GLN A 862 -8.08 25.72 17.12
N LYS A 863 -9.06 26.38 17.73
CA LYS A 863 -8.83 27.53 18.64
C LYS A 863 -8.67 27.10 20.10
N ASN A 864 -7.77 26.18 20.39
CA ASN A 864 -7.70 25.52 21.71
C ASN A 864 -7.19 26.45 22.83
N THR A 865 -7.63 26.18 24.06
CA THR A 865 -7.26 26.95 25.25
C THR A 865 -6.09 26.28 25.99
N TYR A 866 -5.03 27.04 26.28
CA TYR A 866 -3.83 26.51 26.96
C TYR A 866 -3.46 27.34 28.18
N ASN A 867 -3.69 26.79 29.36
CA ASN A 867 -3.33 27.35 30.65
C ASN A 867 -2.14 26.56 31.25
N GLY A 868 -0.99 27.19 31.46
CA GLY A 868 0.18 26.58 32.12
C GLY A 868 1.35 26.16 31.20
N GLU A 869 2.18 25.22 31.67
CA GLU A 869 3.58 25.04 31.22
C GLU A 869 3.87 23.81 30.33
N GLY A 870 2.85 23.09 29.86
CA GLY A 870 3.05 21.89 29.01
C GLY A 870 3.76 22.19 27.67
N ALA A 871 4.60 21.26 27.19
CA ALA A 871 5.30 21.43 25.92
C ALA A 871 4.35 21.24 24.72
N LYS A 872 3.99 22.34 24.06
CA LYS A 872 3.03 22.37 22.95
C LYS A 872 3.66 21.90 21.64
N LYS A 873 3.03 20.94 20.97
CA LYS A 873 3.42 20.36 19.67
C LYS A 873 2.22 20.42 18.72
N ILE A 874 1.77 21.64 18.45
CA ILE A 874 0.56 21.93 17.69
C ILE A 874 0.88 22.00 16.20
N SER A 875 0.17 21.21 15.39
CA SER A 875 0.35 21.11 13.94
C SER A 875 -0.92 20.61 13.29
N ASP A 876 -1.15 20.86 12.00
CA ASP A 876 -2.28 20.27 11.27
C ASP A 876 -1.96 18.86 10.69
N ASP A 877 -0.94 18.19 11.23
CA ASP A 877 -0.52 16.84 10.83
C ASP A 877 -1.59 15.82 11.23
N TYR A 878 -2.31 15.31 10.23
CA TYR A 878 -3.50 14.48 10.47
C TYR A 878 -3.16 13.20 11.23
N ASP A 879 -2.07 12.52 10.85
CA ASP A 879 -1.68 11.23 11.44
C ASP A 879 -1.22 11.35 12.90
N ILE A 880 -0.63 12.49 13.29
CA ILE A 880 -0.20 12.74 14.67
C ILE A 880 -1.39 13.02 15.59
N ASN A 881 -2.38 13.77 15.10
CA ASN A 881 -3.51 14.23 15.91
C ASN A 881 -4.73 13.28 15.86
N THR A 882 -4.73 12.30 14.96
CA THR A 882 -5.85 11.35 14.83
C THR A 882 -5.58 10.07 15.61
N TYR A 883 -6.60 9.58 16.29
CA TYR A 883 -6.54 8.30 16.98
C TYR A 883 -6.56 7.12 15.99
N ASN A 884 -5.58 6.22 16.14
CA ASN A 884 -5.55 4.93 15.45
C ASN A 884 -5.12 3.84 16.44
N TYR A 885 -6.00 2.88 16.71
CA TYR A 885 -5.72 1.83 17.69
C TYR A 885 -4.53 0.93 17.29
N LYS A 886 -4.20 0.80 16.00
CA LYS A 886 -3.04 0.06 15.47
C LYS A 886 -1.73 0.85 15.53
N HIS A 887 -1.75 2.06 16.10
CA HIS A 887 -0.58 2.93 16.18
C HIS A 887 0.57 2.36 17.04
N PRO A 888 0.33 1.80 18.25
CA PRO A 888 1.40 1.23 19.08
C PRO A 888 2.12 0.06 18.39
N LYS A 889 3.47 0.12 18.35
CA LYS A 889 4.31 -0.96 17.78
C LYS A 889 5.57 -1.19 18.63
N TYR A 890 6.13 -2.39 18.49
CA TYR A 890 7.39 -2.77 19.15
C TYR A 890 8.63 -2.19 18.47
N ASN A 891 9.65 -1.92 19.29
CA ASN A 891 11.01 -1.69 18.80
C ASN A 891 11.66 -3.05 18.45
N PHE A 892 12.50 -3.08 17.41
CA PHE A 892 13.13 -4.33 16.95
C PHE A 892 14.51 -4.10 16.33
N VAL A 893 15.34 -5.15 16.37
CA VAL A 893 16.62 -5.27 15.65
C VAL A 893 16.49 -6.33 14.55
N ALA A 894 17.06 -6.06 13.37
CA ALA A 894 17.14 -6.99 12.24
C ALA A 894 18.52 -6.93 11.58
N GLY A 895 19.11 -8.08 11.24
CA GLY A 895 20.41 -8.15 10.57
C GLY A 895 20.36 -8.98 9.29
N TYR A 896 21.01 -8.51 8.22
CA TYR A 896 21.03 -9.15 6.91
C TYR A 896 22.47 -9.26 6.36
N PRO A 897 22.85 -10.35 5.68
CA PRO A 897 24.10 -10.40 4.92
C PRO A 897 24.04 -9.48 3.69
N ASN A 898 25.19 -9.02 3.21
CA ASN A 898 25.34 -8.17 2.03
C ASN A 898 26.47 -8.73 1.13
N ILE A 899 26.18 -9.02 -0.15
CA ILE A 899 27.17 -9.54 -1.11
C ILE A 899 27.05 -8.78 -2.44
N ASP A 900 28.15 -8.28 -2.98
CA ASP A 900 28.21 -7.54 -4.25
C ASP A 900 29.51 -7.88 -5.02
N PHE A 901 29.58 -7.57 -6.32
CA PHE A 901 30.78 -7.78 -7.15
C PHE A 901 30.98 -6.66 -8.17
N ASN A 902 32.20 -6.12 -8.23
CA ASN A 902 32.65 -5.37 -9.41
C ASN A 902 34.14 -5.63 -9.73
N PRO A 903 34.59 -5.42 -10.98
CA PRO A 903 35.96 -5.77 -11.38
C PRO A 903 37.08 -4.97 -10.70
N ASP A 904 36.76 -3.80 -10.13
CA ASP A 904 37.73 -2.95 -9.43
C ASP A 904 37.84 -3.35 -7.94
N ASP A 905 36.73 -3.68 -7.29
CA ASP A 905 36.67 -4.02 -5.86
C ASP A 905 36.70 -5.52 -5.53
N GLY A 906 36.48 -6.37 -6.54
CA GLY A 906 36.30 -7.80 -6.39
C GLY A 906 34.95 -8.16 -5.78
N VAL A 907 34.88 -9.28 -5.07
CA VAL A 907 33.71 -9.65 -4.27
C VAL A 907 33.70 -8.83 -2.99
N ILE A 908 32.56 -8.26 -2.65
CA ILE A 908 32.31 -7.50 -1.42
C ILE A 908 31.43 -8.38 -0.52
N ILE A 909 31.87 -8.63 0.71
CA ILE A 909 31.14 -9.44 1.69
C ILE A 909 30.91 -8.58 2.94
N GLY A 910 29.67 -8.49 3.41
CA GLY A 910 29.31 -7.63 4.53
C GLY A 910 28.04 -8.03 5.26
N ALA A 911 27.66 -7.19 6.22
CA ALA A 911 26.43 -7.31 6.99
C ALA A 911 25.80 -5.93 7.21
N LEU A 912 24.46 -5.88 7.23
CA LEU A 912 23.65 -4.71 7.54
C LEU A 912 22.79 -5.02 8.77
N VAL A 913 22.97 -4.28 9.86
CA VAL A 913 22.16 -4.37 11.08
C VAL A 913 21.33 -3.12 11.24
N ASN A 914 20.02 -3.29 11.35
CA ASN A 914 19.04 -2.22 11.55
C ASN A 914 18.42 -2.32 12.95
N TYR A 915 18.41 -1.23 13.71
CA TYR A 915 17.60 -1.06 14.91
C TYR A 915 16.50 -0.02 14.64
N THR A 916 15.24 -0.43 14.78
CA THR A 916 14.06 0.41 14.52
C THR A 916 13.31 0.67 15.82
N VAL A 917 13.06 1.96 16.10
CA VAL A 917 12.33 2.46 17.25
C VAL A 917 10.97 2.98 16.78
N ASN A 918 9.89 2.52 17.41
CA ASN A 918 8.51 2.85 17.08
C ASN A 918 7.80 3.47 18.29
N ASN A 919 7.98 4.77 18.50
CA ASN A 919 7.27 5.56 19.51
C ASN A 919 6.12 6.36 18.86
N PHE A 920 5.56 7.33 19.58
CA PHE A 920 4.37 8.08 19.16
C PHE A 920 4.53 8.83 17.81
N ILE A 921 5.61 9.58 17.59
CA ILE A 921 5.80 10.25 16.28
C ILE A 921 6.43 9.25 15.32
N ARG A 922 5.77 8.96 14.19
CA ARG A 922 6.17 7.89 13.26
C ARG A 922 5.87 8.28 11.82
N ASP A 923 6.81 8.11 10.88
CA ASP A 923 6.46 8.06 9.44
C ASP A 923 7.60 7.53 8.52
N PRO A 924 7.84 6.19 8.37
CA PRO A 924 7.05 5.05 8.88
C PRO A 924 7.57 4.46 10.22
N PHE A 925 8.64 5.00 10.79
CA PHE A 925 9.21 4.67 12.11
C PHE A 925 9.51 5.96 12.88
N THR A 926 9.84 5.92 14.17
CA THR A 926 10.33 7.10 14.90
C THR A 926 11.81 7.30 14.68
N GLN A 927 12.59 6.22 14.82
CA GLN A 927 14.03 6.25 14.60
C GLN A 927 14.46 4.96 13.92
N LYS A 928 15.45 5.06 13.03
CA LYS A 928 16.11 3.90 12.42
C LYS A 928 17.61 4.10 12.42
N HIS A 929 18.32 3.15 13.01
CA HIS A 929 19.77 3.09 13.04
C HIS A 929 20.21 1.93 12.16
N SER A 930 21.03 2.21 11.15
CA SER A 930 21.50 1.22 10.18
C SER A 930 23.02 1.18 10.22
N LEU A 931 23.61 0.03 10.56
CA LEU A 931 25.05 -0.20 10.58
C LEU A 931 25.42 -1.20 9.48
N LYS A 932 26.17 -0.76 8.48
CA LYS A 932 26.69 -1.59 7.38
C LYS A 932 28.19 -1.79 7.56
N ALA A 933 28.65 -3.03 7.54
CA ALA A 933 30.07 -3.39 7.57
C ALA A 933 30.40 -4.20 6.32
N ASN A 934 31.42 -3.80 5.53
CA ASN A 934 31.83 -4.54 4.34
C ASN A 934 33.34 -4.80 4.31
N PHE A 935 33.69 -5.93 3.72
CA PHE A 935 35.04 -6.36 3.39
C PHE A 935 35.20 -6.51 1.87
N TYR A 936 36.27 -5.93 1.32
CA TYR A 936 36.55 -5.87 -0.12
C TYR A 936 37.70 -6.82 -0.47
N THR A 937 37.41 -7.88 -1.22
CA THR A 937 38.39 -8.96 -1.46
C THR A 937 39.57 -8.53 -2.34
N ALA A 938 39.39 -7.62 -3.31
CA ALA A 938 40.48 -7.22 -4.20
C ALA A 938 41.56 -6.37 -3.50
N THR A 939 41.21 -5.70 -2.40
CA THR A 939 42.10 -4.77 -1.68
C THR A 939 42.40 -5.20 -0.25
N ALA A 940 41.64 -6.17 0.29
CA ALA A 940 41.53 -6.43 1.71
C ALA A 940 41.16 -5.18 2.51
N GLY A 941 40.35 -4.30 1.90
CA GLY A 941 39.77 -3.10 2.50
C GLY A 941 38.57 -3.40 3.36
N PHE A 942 38.27 -2.50 4.29
CA PHE A 942 37.11 -2.61 5.17
C PHE A 942 36.45 -1.25 5.35
N ASN A 943 35.12 -1.21 5.37
CA ASN A 943 34.38 -0.01 5.75
C ASN A 943 33.24 -0.29 6.72
N LEU A 944 32.94 0.72 7.55
CA LEU A 944 31.80 0.80 8.44
C LEU A 944 31.01 2.04 8.07
N ALA A 945 29.73 1.88 7.74
CA ALA A 945 28.81 2.97 7.50
C ALA A 945 27.68 2.91 8.53
N TYR A 946 27.40 4.04 9.17
CA TYR A 946 26.27 4.21 10.07
C TYR A 946 25.31 5.26 9.49
N LYS A 947 24.02 4.95 9.50
CA LYS A 947 22.94 5.87 9.13
C LYS A 947 21.88 5.89 10.22
N GLY A 948 21.73 7.02 10.89
CA GLY A 948 20.65 7.32 11.82
C GLY A 948 19.60 8.22 11.17
N ILE A 949 18.33 7.85 11.25
CA ILE A 949 17.20 8.68 10.77
C ILE A 949 16.24 8.85 11.95
N PHE A 950 15.89 10.08 12.28
CA PHE A 950 14.99 10.46 13.37
C PHE A 950 13.82 11.25 12.77
N LYS A 951 12.64 10.65 12.69
CA LYS A 951 11.49 11.22 11.99
C LYS A 951 10.87 12.39 12.75
N LYS A 952 10.58 13.49 12.04
CA LYS A 952 9.93 14.71 12.54
C LYS A 952 10.54 15.21 13.88
N ALA A 953 11.85 15.02 14.06
CA ALA A 953 12.57 15.31 15.31
C ALA A 953 12.72 16.81 15.61
N ILE A 954 12.80 17.65 14.57
CA ILE A 954 13.05 19.10 14.68
C ILE A 954 11.95 19.84 13.91
N ALA A 955 10.95 20.38 14.62
CA ALA A 955 9.87 21.18 14.02
C ALA A 955 9.19 20.55 12.77
N GLY A 956 8.95 19.23 12.80
CA GLY A 956 8.37 18.49 11.68
C GLY A 956 9.37 18.07 10.58
N TRP A 957 10.65 18.43 10.70
CA TRP A 957 11.74 17.94 9.87
C TRP A 957 12.38 16.69 10.48
N ASP A 958 12.82 15.79 9.61
CA ASP A 958 13.64 14.65 9.97
C ASP A 958 15.05 15.14 10.32
N PHE A 959 15.67 14.52 11.31
CA PHE A 959 17.09 14.69 11.60
C PHE A 959 17.81 13.41 11.20
N ASN A 960 18.94 13.52 10.51
CA ASN A 960 19.72 12.37 10.04
C ASN A 960 21.18 12.50 10.47
N ILE A 961 21.85 11.36 10.61
CA ILE A 961 23.28 11.28 10.84
C ILE A 961 23.82 10.23 9.88
N ASP A 962 24.68 10.64 8.95
CA ASP A 962 25.47 9.73 8.14
C ASP A 962 26.92 9.73 8.66
N ALA A 963 27.50 8.55 8.86
CA ALA A 963 28.90 8.41 9.23
C ALA A 963 29.55 7.26 8.46
N LEU A 964 30.78 7.47 7.98
CA LEU A 964 31.55 6.47 7.25
C LEU A 964 32.96 6.42 7.80
N TYR A 965 33.45 5.21 8.04
CA TYR A 965 34.85 4.93 8.31
C TYR A 965 35.34 3.89 7.31
N SER A 966 36.52 4.10 6.73
CA SER A 966 37.19 3.13 5.88
C SER A 966 38.64 2.95 6.30
N THR A 967 39.13 1.72 6.18
CA THR A 967 40.53 1.42 6.45
C THR A 967 41.43 1.95 5.33
N PRO A 968 42.73 2.11 5.59
CA PRO A 968 43.69 2.57 4.58
C PRO A 968 43.87 1.65 3.36
N ARG A 969 43.13 0.54 3.26
CA ARG A 969 43.12 -0.38 2.12
C ARG A 969 41.91 -0.18 1.22
N PHE A 970 40.92 0.62 1.61
CA PHE A 970 39.87 1.10 0.70
C PHE A 970 40.51 1.89 -0.44
N SER A 971 40.02 1.72 -1.66
CA SER A 971 40.65 2.34 -2.83
C SER A 971 39.67 2.94 -3.81
N GLU A 972 40.07 4.08 -4.37
CA GLU A 972 39.43 4.72 -5.52
C GLU A 972 40.43 4.75 -6.68
N ASN A 973 39.94 4.80 -7.91
CA ASN A 973 40.83 4.89 -9.07
C ASN A 973 41.17 6.35 -9.37
N PHE A 974 42.36 6.59 -9.92
CA PHE A 974 42.78 7.90 -10.42
C PHE A 974 43.76 7.73 -11.59
N PHE A 975 43.48 8.41 -12.70
CA PHE A 975 44.25 8.34 -13.95
C PHE A 975 44.85 9.70 -14.37
N GLY A 976 44.65 10.76 -13.57
CA GLY A 976 45.09 12.12 -13.87
C GLY A 976 43.92 13.11 -13.98
N LEU A 977 44.20 14.40 -13.80
CA LEU A 977 43.24 15.49 -14.00
C LEU A 977 43.25 15.92 -15.47
N SER A 978 42.78 15.04 -16.36
CA SER A 978 42.67 15.32 -17.79
C SER A 978 41.57 14.50 -18.46
N ASN A 979 40.87 15.13 -19.39
CA ASN A 979 39.94 14.48 -20.31
C ASN A 979 40.64 13.52 -21.29
N GLU A 980 41.94 13.69 -21.51
CA GLU A 980 42.76 12.88 -22.40
C GLU A 980 43.79 11.99 -21.67
N SER A 981 43.63 11.79 -20.36
CA SER A 981 44.47 10.89 -19.56
C SER A 981 44.65 9.51 -20.22
N GLU A 982 45.89 9.05 -20.33
CA GLU A 982 46.23 7.78 -20.97
C GLU A 982 46.01 6.58 -20.04
N TYR A 983 45.60 5.45 -20.62
CA TYR A 983 45.53 4.17 -19.91
C TYR A 983 45.92 3.03 -20.85
N ASP A 984 47.16 2.57 -20.72
CA ASP A 984 47.64 1.38 -21.42
C ASP A 984 47.19 0.12 -20.66
N LYS A 985 46.09 -0.48 -21.13
CA LYS A 985 45.51 -1.68 -20.54
C LYS A 985 46.42 -2.92 -20.64
N GLU A 986 47.29 -3.01 -21.65
CA GLU A 986 48.14 -4.19 -21.88
C GLU A 986 49.37 -4.17 -20.98
N ASN A 987 49.94 -2.99 -20.74
CA ASN A 987 51.21 -2.85 -20.01
C ASN A 987 51.06 -2.28 -18.58
N THR A 988 49.87 -1.82 -18.17
CA THR A 988 49.64 -1.24 -16.83
C THR A 988 48.85 -2.18 -15.90
N ASP A 989 49.46 -2.59 -14.78
CA ASP A 989 48.73 -3.30 -13.71
C ASP A 989 47.59 -2.41 -13.20
N ARG A 990 46.36 -2.95 -13.11
CA ARG A 990 45.17 -2.24 -12.63
C ARG A 990 45.36 -1.54 -11.28
N LYS A 991 46.22 -2.09 -10.42
CA LYS A 991 46.58 -1.54 -9.12
C LYS A 991 47.32 -0.21 -9.23
N TYR A 992 48.05 0.04 -10.32
CA TYR A 992 48.82 1.28 -10.51
C TYR A 992 47.95 2.53 -10.31
N ASN A 993 46.74 2.55 -10.88
CA ASN A 993 45.79 3.67 -10.75
C ASN A 993 44.94 3.65 -9.47
N ARG A 994 45.09 2.66 -8.58
CA ARG A 994 44.28 2.59 -7.34
C ARG A 994 44.95 3.40 -6.23
N ALA A 995 44.32 4.53 -5.90
CA ALA A 995 44.63 5.34 -4.73
C ALA A 995 44.02 4.69 -3.48
N ARG A 996 44.85 4.37 -2.49
CA ARG A 996 44.38 3.82 -1.21
C ARG A 996 44.12 4.95 -0.23
N ILE A 997 42.90 5.05 0.27
CA ILE A 997 42.46 6.20 1.07
C ILE A 997 41.81 5.71 2.36
N SER A 998 42.31 6.21 3.50
CA SER A 998 41.60 6.13 4.77
C SER A 998 40.65 7.31 4.85
N LYS A 999 39.35 7.04 5.00
CA LYS A 999 38.31 8.07 5.11
C LYS A 999 37.56 7.98 6.43
N LEU A 1000 37.35 9.12 7.07
CA LEU A 1000 36.36 9.33 8.12
C LEU A 1000 35.43 10.43 7.63
N ASN A 1001 34.13 10.18 7.60
CA ASN A 1001 33.09 11.18 7.29
C ASN A 1001 32.04 11.16 8.41
N PHE A 1002 31.64 12.34 8.87
CA PHE A 1002 30.53 12.55 9.77
C PHE A 1002 29.66 13.69 9.25
N ALA A 1003 28.38 13.40 8.98
CA ALA A 1003 27.51 14.32 8.25
C ALA A 1003 26.08 14.36 8.83
N PRO A 1004 25.83 15.15 9.89
CA PRO A 1004 24.47 15.38 10.40
C PRO A 1004 23.66 16.23 9.40
N SER A 1005 22.37 15.96 9.27
CA SER A 1005 21.49 16.70 8.38
C SER A 1005 20.07 16.86 8.92
N ILE A 1006 19.34 17.84 8.41
CA ILE A 1006 17.89 17.90 8.51
C ILE A 1006 17.28 17.70 7.13
N SER A 1007 16.14 17.01 7.04
CA SER A 1007 15.44 16.81 5.78
C SER A 1007 13.92 16.84 5.94
N LYS A 1008 13.21 17.21 4.87
CA LYS A 1008 11.75 17.17 4.81
C LYS A 1008 11.31 16.74 3.43
N LYS A 1009 10.41 15.76 3.38
CA LYS A 1009 9.75 15.27 2.17
C LYS A 1009 8.30 15.76 2.17
N SER A 1010 7.85 16.36 1.08
CA SER A 1010 6.47 16.83 0.91
C SER A 1010 5.54 15.71 0.44
N TRP A 1011 4.23 15.95 0.49
CA TRP A 1011 3.19 15.08 -0.08
C TRP A 1011 3.45 14.73 -1.55
N MET A 1012 3.99 15.68 -2.32
CA MET A 1012 4.32 15.55 -3.74
C MET A 1012 5.72 14.97 -3.98
N ASN A 1013 6.32 14.28 -3.01
CA ASN A 1013 7.66 13.69 -3.11
C ASN A 1013 8.81 14.69 -3.33
N LEU A 1014 8.62 15.99 -3.06
CA LEU A 1014 9.71 16.97 -3.06
C LEU A 1014 10.49 16.84 -1.75
N GLN A 1015 11.79 16.59 -1.82
CA GLN A 1015 12.64 16.44 -0.65
C GLN A 1015 13.74 17.50 -0.62
N HIS A 1016 13.81 18.21 0.50
CA HIS A 1016 14.87 19.16 0.83
C HIS A 1016 15.74 18.56 1.94
N GLN A 1017 17.06 18.68 1.83
CA GLN A 1017 18.01 18.24 2.85
C GLN A 1017 19.13 19.25 3.01
N PHE A 1018 19.42 19.65 4.25
CA PHE A 1018 20.54 20.51 4.63
C PHE A 1018 21.48 19.70 5.51
N GLN A 1019 22.73 19.53 5.09
CA GLN A 1019 23.71 18.67 5.74
C GLN A 1019 24.98 19.46 6.03
N LEU A 1020 25.55 19.26 7.21
CA LEU A 1020 26.92 19.70 7.51
C LEU A 1020 27.83 18.48 7.39
N THR A 1021 29.04 18.66 6.90
CA THR A 1021 29.97 17.54 6.67
C THR A 1021 31.31 17.81 7.33
N PHE A 1022 31.85 16.81 8.01
CA PHE A 1022 33.27 16.75 8.40
C PHE A 1022 33.90 15.54 7.73
N GLU A 1023 35.00 15.75 7.02
CA GLU A 1023 35.75 14.70 6.33
C GLU A 1023 37.20 14.73 6.79
N ASN A 1024 37.78 13.56 7.04
CA ASN A 1024 39.21 13.38 7.22
C ASN A 1024 39.70 12.28 6.28
N ASN A 1025 40.51 12.66 5.31
CA ASN A 1025 41.00 11.79 4.25
C ASN A 1025 42.54 11.71 4.32
N LYS A 1026 43.08 10.49 4.20
CA LYS A 1026 44.53 10.28 4.12
C LYS A 1026 44.86 9.24 3.06
N VAL A 1027 45.62 9.64 2.06
CA VAL A 1027 46.09 8.77 0.98
C VAL A 1027 47.33 8.02 1.44
N GLN A 1028 47.40 6.72 1.16
CA GLN A 1028 48.61 5.93 1.43
C GLN A 1028 49.65 6.16 0.33
N ARG A 1029 50.87 6.56 0.74
CA ARG A 1029 52.02 6.57 -0.15
C ARG A 1029 52.54 5.16 -0.37
N LYS A 1030 52.58 4.68 -1.61
CA LYS A 1030 53.09 3.36 -1.97
C LYS A 1030 53.75 3.44 -3.34
N GLY A 1031 55.01 3.90 -3.40
CA GLY A 1031 55.76 4.38 -4.58
C GLY A 1031 55.74 3.62 -5.92
N ASN A 1032 54.91 2.57 -6.05
CA ASN A 1032 54.44 1.97 -7.28
C ASN A 1032 52.99 2.36 -7.68
N ARG A 1033 52.41 3.47 -7.18
CA ARG A 1033 51.10 3.96 -7.62
C ARG A 1033 51.20 5.26 -8.40
N PHE A 1034 50.26 5.47 -9.31
CA PHE A 1034 50.16 6.69 -10.11
C PHE A 1034 50.05 7.94 -9.23
N VAL A 1035 49.27 7.87 -8.14
CA VAL A 1035 49.13 8.99 -7.20
C VAL A 1035 50.43 9.42 -6.53
N ASP A 1036 51.45 8.56 -6.44
CA ASP A 1036 52.74 8.92 -5.82
C ASP A 1036 53.62 9.78 -6.72
N VAL A 1037 53.43 9.68 -8.04
CA VAL A 1037 54.30 10.28 -9.07
C VAL A 1037 53.59 11.33 -9.94
N SER A 1038 52.26 11.37 -9.91
CA SER A 1038 51.46 12.30 -10.71
C SER A 1038 51.63 13.75 -10.27
N PRO A 1039 51.93 14.69 -11.18
CA PRO A 1039 52.01 16.13 -10.85
C PRO A 1039 50.65 16.72 -10.44
N ASP A 1040 49.54 16.08 -10.87
CA ASP A 1040 48.17 16.49 -10.53
C ASP A 1040 47.79 16.23 -9.05
N VAL A 1041 48.64 15.53 -8.30
CA VAL A 1041 48.35 15.14 -6.91
C VAL A 1041 49.15 16.04 -5.96
N ASN A 1042 48.44 16.83 -5.16
CA ASN A 1042 49.06 17.59 -4.09
C ASN A 1042 49.68 16.64 -3.06
N GLN A 1043 50.98 16.81 -2.75
CA GLN A 1043 51.70 15.96 -1.81
C GLN A 1043 51.12 16.01 -0.38
N GLU A 1044 50.37 17.05 -0.02
CA GLU A 1044 49.70 17.16 1.28
C GLU A 1044 48.70 16.02 1.54
N VAL A 1045 48.11 15.40 0.50
CA VAL A 1045 47.11 14.32 0.64
C VAL A 1045 47.66 13.05 1.29
N PHE A 1046 48.99 12.88 1.33
CA PHE A 1046 49.64 11.77 2.04
C PHE A 1046 49.66 11.96 3.57
N SER A 1047 49.35 13.17 4.03
CA SER A 1047 49.04 13.50 5.42
C SER A 1047 47.52 13.58 5.64
N SER A 1048 47.08 13.77 6.88
CA SER A 1048 45.65 13.84 7.20
C SER A 1048 45.05 15.15 6.70
N GLN A 1049 44.15 15.09 5.73
CA GLN A 1049 43.45 16.27 5.20
C GLN A 1049 42.04 16.35 5.77
N GLN A 1050 41.77 17.43 6.52
CA GLN A 1050 40.49 17.64 7.19
C GLN A 1050 39.68 18.72 6.49
N PHE A 1051 38.43 18.43 6.16
CA PHE A 1051 37.50 19.35 5.54
C PHE A 1051 36.26 19.51 6.39
N ALA A 1052 35.73 20.74 6.44
CA ALA A 1052 34.36 21.00 6.86
C ALA A 1052 33.56 21.50 5.66
N GLY A 1053 32.25 21.23 5.65
CA GLY A 1053 31.39 21.62 4.55
C GLY A 1053 29.93 21.76 4.92
N ALA A 1054 29.19 22.37 4.00
CA ALA A 1054 27.75 22.56 4.06
C ALA A 1054 27.14 22.17 2.71
N ASN A 1055 26.17 21.29 2.76
CA ASN A 1055 25.53 20.68 1.61
C ASN A 1055 24.03 20.93 1.61
N TYR A 1056 23.48 21.33 0.47
CA TYR A 1056 22.04 21.37 0.22
C TYR A 1056 21.68 20.41 -0.91
N THR A 1057 20.72 19.53 -0.65
CA THR A 1057 20.15 18.62 -1.65
C THR A 1057 18.66 18.90 -1.84
N PHE A 1058 18.25 19.12 -3.08
CA PHE A 1058 16.87 19.06 -3.53
C PHE A 1058 16.68 17.80 -4.36
N SER A 1059 15.61 17.04 -4.12
CA SER A 1059 15.28 15.85 -4.92
C SER A 1059 13.79 15.69 -5.14
N TYR A 1060 13.43 15.12 -6.28
CA TYR A 1060 12.09 14.73 -6.67
C TYR A 1060 12.14 13.36 -7.34
N LYS A 1061 11.21 12.47 -6.98
CA LYS A 1061 11.13 11.13 -7.56
C LYS A 1061 9.69 10.67 -7.68
N ASN A 1062 9.30 10.26 -8.89
CA ASN A 1062 8.02 9.64 -9.18
C ASN A 1062 8.22 8.57 -10.26
N LEU A 1063 7.81 7.33 -9.98
CA LEU A 1063 7.95 6.19 -10.88
C LEU A 1063 6.63 5.42 -10.88
N ASP A 1064 6.14 5.02 -12.05
CA ASP A 1064 4.97 4.15 -12.19
C ASP A 1064 5.23 2.72 -11.69
N ASN A 1065 6.47 2.24 -11.82
CA ASN A 1065 6.94 0.95 -11.37
C ASN A 1065 8.39 1.05 -10.86
N THR A 1066 8.71 0.40 -9.74
CA THR A 1066 10.06 0.49 -9.14
C THR A 1066 11.09 -0.41 -9.81
N ALA A 1067 10.67 -1.54 -10.41
CA ALA A 1067 11.59 -2.52 -10.98
C ALA A 1067 11.83 -2.34 -12.48
N PHE A 1068 10.79 -1.94 -13.22
CA PHE A 1068 10.88 -1.56 -14.62
C PHE A 1068 9.97 -0.35 -14.88
N PRO A 1069 10.46 0.88 -14.60
CA PRO A 1069 9.67 2.08 -14.85
C PRO A 1069 9.36 2.22 -16.34
N THR A 1070 8.09 2.46 -16.69
CA THR A 1070 7.69 2.78 -18.07
C THR A 1070 7.39 4.27 -18.23
N LEU A 1071 7.05 4.94 -17.13
CA LEU A 1071 6.90 6.38 -17.00
C LEU A 1071 7.46 6.81 -15.65
N GLY A 1072 8.45 7.69 -15.66
CA GLY A 1072 9.05 8.13 -14.42
C GLY A 1072 10.02 9.28 -14.58
N MET A 1073 10.22 10.03 -13.50
CA MET A 1073 11.20 11.11 -13.42
C MET A 1073 11.88 11.09 -12.05
N GLU A 1074 13.20 11.20 -12.08
CA GLU A 1074 14.03 11.46 -10.91
C GLU A 1074 14.90 12.69 -11.19
N PHE A 1075 14.83 13.67 -10.31
CA PHE A 1075 15.60 14.91 -10.43
C PHE A 1075 16.28 15.19 -9.10
N VAL A 1076 17.59 15.38 -9.11
CA VAL A 1076 18.38 15.70 -7.92
C VAL A 1076 19.32 16.85 -8.23
N VAL A 1077 19.36 17.84 -7.34
CA VAL A 1077 20.34 18.94 -7.39
C VAL A 1077 21.01 19.03 -6.04
N ASN A 1078 22.33 19.13 -6.05
CA ASN A 1078 23.18 19.18 -4.88
C ASN A 1078 24.15 20.37 -5.00
N ALA A 1079 24.23 21.18 -3.94
CA ALA A 1079 25.21 22.25 -3.79
C ALA A 1079 26.03 21.98 -2.53
N ASP A 1080 27.33 21.72 -2.70
CA ASP A 1080 28.24 21.29 -1.65
C ASP A 1080 29.41 22.26 -1.53
N TRP A 1081 29.44 23.06 -0.47
CA TRP A 1081 30.58 23.92 -0.17
C TRP A 1081 31.51 23.23 0.81
N LYS A 1082 32.82 23.23 0.54
CA LYS A 1082 33.85 22.65 1.41
C LYS A 1082 35.00 23.62 1.63
N THR A 1083 35.64 23.52 2.78
CA THR A 1083 36.89 24.21 3.11
C THR A 1083 37.82 23.28 3.87
N ASN A 1084 39.13 23.39 3.62
CA ASN A 1084 40.15 22.68 4.39
C ASN A 1084 40.36 23.39 5.74
N LEU A 1085 40.32 22.64 6.84
CA LEU A 1085 40.42 23.19 8.19
C LEU A 1085 41.83 23.70 8.55
N SER A 1086 42.87 23.19 7.89
CA SER A 1086 44.24 23.66 8.06
C SER A 1086 44.58 24.83 7.15
N ASN A 1087 43.86 24.98 6.03
CA ASN A 1087 44.02 26.09 5.10
C ASN A 1087 42.67 26.50 4.50
N ILE A 1088 42.03 27.51 5.10
CA ILE A 1088 40.67 27.94 4.74
C ILE A 1088 40.60 28.55 3.32
N GLU A 1089 41.72 29.06 2.80
CA GLU A 1089 41.81 29.56 1.42
C GLU A 1089 41.58 28.43 0.40
N LYS A 1090 41.85 27.16 0.78
CA LYS A 1090 41.45 25.97 0.01
C LYS A 1090 39.97 25.65 0.24
N SER A 1091 39.10 26.58 -0.17
CA SER A 1091 37.65 26.38 -0.20
C SER A 1091 37.14 26.32 -1.64
N PHE A 1092 36.07 25.55 -1.85
CA PHE A 1092 35.45 25.34 -3.15
C PHE A 1092 33.97 24.94 -3.01
N LEU A 1093 33.22 25.17 -4.08
CA LEU A 1093 31.80 24.82 -4.23
C LEU A 1093 31.67 23.79 -5.35
N ILE A 1094 30.97 22.70 -5.06
CA ILE A 1094 30.54 21.70 -6.03
C ILE A 1094 29.05 21.88 -6.28
N LEU A 1095 28.65 22.04 -7.54
CA LEU A 1095 27.27 21.93 -7.98
C LEU A 1095 27.12 20.64 -8.77
N ASN A 1096 26.21 19.76 -8.35
CA ASN A 1096 25.91 18.50 -9.03
C ASN A 1096 24.41 18.43 -9.33
N GLY A 1097 24.04 17.97 -10.52
CA GLY A 1097 22.67 17.81 -10.96
C GLY A 1097 22.48 16.50 -11.73
N SER A 1098 21.41 15.78 -11.42
CA SER A 1098 20.98 14.61 -12.18
C SER A 1098 19.51 14.72 -12.58
N LEU A 1099 19.21 14.27 -13.81
CA LEU A 1099 17.86 14.13 -14.33
C LEU A 1099 17.76 12.77 -15.02
N SER A 1100 16.87 11.92 -14.51
CA SER A 1100 16.51 10.65 -15.14
C SER A 1100 15.05 10.68 -15.56
N ILE A 1101 14.78 10.25 -16.79
CA ILE A 1101 13.44 10.19 -17.38
C ILE A 1101 13.27 8.80 -18.00
N ASP A 1102 12.23 8.09 -17.56
CA ASP A 1102 11.72 6.89 -18.21
C ASP A 1102 10.43 7.24 -18.95
N HIS A 1103 10.34 6.81 -20.20
CA HIS A 1103 9.20 7.14 -21.04
C HIS A 1103 8.92 6.06 -22.09
N ARG A 1104 7.73 5.45 -21.99
CA ARG A 1104 7.23 4.47 -22.95
C ARG A 1104 7.12 5.06 -24.36
N LEU A 1105 7.61 4.32 -25.34
CA LEU A 1105 7.57 4.66 -26.76
C LEU A 1105 6.35 4.07 -27.47
N ASP A 1106 5.71 3.07 -26.87
CA ASP A 1106 4.50 2.44 -27.36
C ASP A 1106 3.39 2.45 -26.30
N LYS A 1107 2.16 2.19 -26.75
CA LYS A 1107 0.95 2.24 -25.91
C LYS A 1107 0.94 1.20 -24.77
N ARG A 1108 1.71 0.12 -24.90
CA ARG A 1108 1.75 -0.97 -23.91
C ARG A 1108 2.96 -0.88 -22.97
N GLY A 1109 3.90 0.02 -23.22
CA GLY A 1109 5.13 0.13 -22.42
C GLY A 1109 6.14 -1.00 -22.68
N ASN A 1110 6.04 -1.71 -23.81
CA ASN A 1110 7.00 -2.74 -24.20
C ASN A 1110 8.35 -2.14 -24.61
N PHE A 1111 8.35 -0.92 -25.14
CA PHE A 1111 9.54 -0.17 -25.48
C PHE A 1111 9.61 1.07 -24.60
N VAL A 1112 10.70 1.21 -23.85
CA VAL A 1112 10.92 2.35 -22.95
C VAL A 1112 12.22 3.04 -23.34
N LEU A 1113 12.15 4.35 -23.55
CA LEU A 1113 13.32 5.20 -23.60
C LEU A 1113 13.66 5.59 -22.16
N ALA A 1114 14.81 5.17 -21.68
CA ALA A 1114 15.36 5.60 -20.40
C ALA A 1114 16.56 6.51 -20.66
N ASN A 1115 16.52 7.71 -20.12
CA ASN A 1115 17.61 8.66 -20.18
C ASN A 1115 18.04 9.05 -18.78
N SER A 1116 19.35 9.14 -18.55
CA SER A 1116 19.94 9.72 -17.35
C SER A 1116 21.01 10.73 -17.75
N THR A 1117 20.88 11.96 -17.29
CA THR A 1117 21.83 13.05 -17.52
C THR A 1117 22.40 13.48 -16.19
N ASN A 1118 23.73 13.53 -16.07
CA ASN A 1118 24.43 13.96 -14.86
C ASN A 1118 25.45 15.04 -15.22
N ALA A 1119 25.52 16.08 -14.39
CA ALA A 1119 26.49 17.16 -14.55
C ALA A 1119 27.05 17.55 -13.19
N MET A 1120 28.36 17.80 -13.12
CA MET A 1120 29.03 18.30 -11.94
C MET A 1120 29.96 19.44 -12.32
N TRP A 1121 30.00 20.49 -11.51
CA TRP A 1121 30.87 21.64 -11.70
C TRP A 1121 31.48 22.07 -10.37
N ILE A 1122 32.81 22.20 -10.34
CA ILE A 1122 33.56 22.76 -9.23
C ILE A 1122 33.98 24.18 -9.61
N ASN A 1123 33.77 25.16 -8.73
CA ASN A 1123 33.97 26.57 -9.07
C ASN A 1123 35.45 27.01 -9.23
N ASN A 1124 36.41 26.25 -8.68
CA ASN A 1124 37.85 26.55 -8.72
C ASN A 1124 38.68 25.25 -8.66
N ASN A 1125 40.01 25.37 -8.55
CA ASN A 1125 40.95 24.24 -8.51
C ASN A 1125 41.46 23.89 -7.10
N ASN A 1126 40.75 24.31 -6.05
CA ASN A 1126 41.18 24.08 -4.65
C ASN A 1126 40.78 22.69 -4.11
N PHE A 1127 40.22 21.81 -4.95
CA PHE A 1127 39.79 20.46 -4.58
C PHE A 1127 40.94 19.46 -4.69
N GLU A 1128 40.86 18.36 -3.94
CA GLU A 1128 41.81 17.25 -4.06
C GLU A 1128 41.34 16.21 -5.08
N PHE A 1129 42.24 15.38 -5.63
CA PHE A 1129 41.89 14.48 -6.74
C PHE A 1129 40.72 13.51 -6.44
N TYR A 1130 40.53 13.10 -5.19
CA TYR A 1130 39.42 12.23 -4.76
C TYR A 1130 38.08 12.99 -4.57
N GLN A 1131 38.08 14.30 -4.77
CA GLN A 1131 36.91 15.19 -4.84
C GLN A 1131 36.65 15.69 -6.28
N ALA A 1132 37.51 15.31 -7.24
CA ALA A 1132 37.40 15.74 -8.63
C ALA A 1132 36.09 15.24 -9.27
N ALA A 1133 35.62 15.98 -10.27
CA ALA A 1133 34.51 15.58 -11.11
C ALA A 1133 34.97 14.43 -12.02
N SER A 1134 34.61 13.18 -11.69
CA SER A 1134 35.05 11.98 -12.39
C SER A 1134 33.92 11.27 -13.14
N ILE A 1135 34.24 10.69 -14.30
CA ILE A 1135 33.35 9.84 -15.10
C ILE A 1135 34.00 8.48 -15.39
N GLY A 1136 33.19 7.43 -15.51
CA GLY A 1136 33.64 6.07 -15.81
C GLY A 1136 33.02 5.02 -14.91
N GLY A 1137 32.61 3.89 -15.50
CA GLY A 1137 32.01 2.77 -14.79
C GLY A 1137 30.69 3.13 -14.08
N ASN A 1138 30.76 3.36 -12.78
CA ASN A 1138 29.60 3.70 -11.93
C ASN A 1138 29.20 5.18 -12.00
N ASN A 1139 30.13 6.08 -12.37
CA ASN A 1139 29.87 7.52 -12.53
C ASN A 1139 29.52 7.86 -13.99
N GLY A 1140 28.65 7.04 -14.60
CA GLY A 1140 28.39 7.05 -16.03
C GLY A 1140 29.51 6.40 -16.85
N MET A 1141 29.37 6.41 -18.18
CA MET A 1141 30.35 5.84 -19.13
C MET A 1141 30.69 4.37 -18.87
N ARG A 1142 29.75 3.47 -19.15
CA ARG A 1142 29.76 2.08 -18.67
C ARG A 1142 30.89 1.20 -19.21
N ALA A 1143 31.50 1.56 -20.35
CA ALA A 1143 32.63 0.79 -20.91
C ALA A 1143 33.96 1.03 -20.18
N PHE A 1144 34.09 2.14 -19.47
CA PHE A 1144 35.36 2.62 -18.92
C PHE A 1144 35.58 2.12 -17.49
N ARG A 1145 36.82 2.16 -16.98
CA ARG A 1145 37.12 1.88 -15.56
C ARG A 1145 36.41 2.89 -14.65
N ASN A 1146 36.19 2.53 -13.37
CA ASN A 1146 35.62 3.51 -12.43
C ASN A 1146 36.56 4.72 -12.34
N ASP A 1147 36.02 5.94 -12.34
CA ASP A 1147 36.77 7.21 -12.26
C ASP A 1147 37.86 7.36 -13.34
N ARG A 1148 37.58 6.91 -14.57
CA ARG A 1148 38.55 6.84 -15.66
C ARG A 1148 39.06 8.21 -16.12
N PHE A 1149 38.18 9.21 -16.16
CA PHE A 1149 38.54 10.58 -16.54
C PHE A 1149 38.09 11.52 -15.43
N SER A 1150 38.96 12.43 -15.00
CA SER A 1150 38.69 13.36 -13.90
C SER A 1150 39.03 14.78 -14.30
N GLY A 1151 38.25 15.74 -13.80
CA GLY A 1151 38.53 17.16 -13.99
C GLY A 1151 37.76 18.05 -13.01
N ARG A 1152 37.69 19.35 -13.33
CA ARG A 1152 36.93 20.35 -12.55
C ARG A 1152 35.42 20.26 -12.78
N SER A 1153 35.00 19.78 -13.94
CA SER A 1153 33.57 19.57 -14.24
C SER A 1153 33.37 18.38 -15.15
N TYR A 1154 32.20 17.77 -15.10
CA TYR A 1154 31.79 16.73 -16.03
C TYR A 1154 30.36 16.89 -16.50
N PHE A 1155 30.08 16.24 -17.62
CA PHE A 1155 28.75 16.00 -18.14
C PHE A 1155 28.72 14.56 -18.65
N THR A 1156 27.66 13.83 -18.31
CA THR A 1156 27.36 12.51 -18.87
C THR A 1156 25.90 12.43 -19.27
N ASN A 1157 25.62 11.74 -20.36
CA ASN A 1157 24.27 11.36 -20.77
C ASN A 1157 24.28 9.88 -21.15
N ASN A 1158 23.44 9.12 -20.47
CA ASN A 1158 23.20 7.70 -20.69
C ASN A 1158 21.81 7.55 -21.28
N SER A 1159 21.71 7.15 -22.55
CA SER A 1159 20.45 6.90 -23.21
C SER A 1159 20.33 5.42 -23.54
N GLU A 1160 19.21 4.79 -23.21
CA GLU A 1160 18.95 3.41 -23.58
C GLU A 1160 17.50 3.18 -24.00
N ILE A 1161 17.34 2.29 -24.98
CA ILE A 1161 16.04 1.72 -25.35
C ILE A 1161 15.97 0.36 -24.70
N ARG A 1162 15.00 0.19 -23.81
CA ARG A 1162 14.67 -1.07 -23.17
C ARG A 1162 13.51 -1.71 -23.93
N TRP A 1163 13.65 -2.98 -24.25
CA TRP A 1163 12.58 -3.79 -24.79
C TRP A 1163 12.21 -4.87 -23.77
N ASP A 1164 10.99 -4.82 -23.26
CA ASP A 1164 10.37 -5.89 -22.50
C ASP A 1164 9.77 -6.92 -23.47
N PHE A 1165 10.28 -8.16 -23.42
CA PHE A 1165 9.72 -9.28 -24.19
C PHE A 1165 8.35 -9.71 -23.67
N GLY A 1166 7.95 -9.16 -22.53
CA GLY A 1166 6.82 -9.58 -21.75
C GLY A 1166 7.22 -10.65 -20.75
N ARG A 1167 6.24 -11.03 -19.94
CA ARG A 1167 6.45 -11.98 -18.87
C ARG A 1167 6.48 -13.42 -19.38
N VAL A 1168 7.53 -14.13 -19.00
CA VAL A 1168 7.66 -15.57 -19.27
C VAL A 1168 7.28 -16.35 -18.03
N ARG A 1169 6.19 -17.12 -18.13
CA ARG A 1169 5.79 -18.07 -17.09
C ARG A 1169 6.71 -19.29 -17.14
N ASN A 1170 7.35 -19.61 -16.02
CA ASN A 1170 8.21 -20.79 -15.87
C ASN A 1170 7.97 -21.47 -14.50
N PRO A 1171 8.44 -22.72 -14.31
CA PRO A 1171 8.19 -23.47 -13.07
C PRO A 1171 8.88 -22.92 -11.81
N ILE A 1172 9.86 -22.01 -11.93
CA ILE A 1172 10.54 -21.38 -10.81
C ILE A 1172 9.74 -20.14 -10.39
N VAL A 1173 9.74 -19.08 -11.19
CA VAL A 1173 9.00 -17.86 -10.88
C VAL A 1173 8.80 -17.05 -12.16
N PRO A 1174 7.61 -16.51 -12.45
CA PRO A 1174 7.39 -15.65 -13.61
C PRO A 1174 8.35 -14.48 -13.55
N ALA A 1175 9.01 -14.24 -14.68
CA ALA A 1175 9.99 -13.18 -14.81
C ALA A 1175 9.66 -12.34 -16.05
N ASN A 1176 9.68 -11.03 -15.88
CA ASN A 1176 9.83 -10.12 -17.01
C ASN A 1176 11.30 -10.18 -17.41
N MET A 1177 11.54 -10.22 -18.71
CA MET A 1177 12.89 -10.25 -19.24
C MET A 1177 12.93 -9.44 -20.51
N GLY A 1178 14.10 -8.88 -20.76
CA GLY A 1178 14.26 -8.04 -21.90
C GLY A 1178 15.71 -7.76 -22.19
N ILE A 1179 15.88 -6.99 -23.24
CA ILE A 1179 17.17 -6.46 -23.62
C ILE A 1179 17.14 -4.94 -23.53
N LEU A 1180 18.32 -4.38 -23.35
CA LEU A 1180 18.55 -2.96 -23.52
C LEU A 1180 19.64 -2.75 -24.56
N ILE A 1181 19.53 -1.65 -25.29
CA ILE A 1181 20.60 -1.12 -26.13
C ILE A 1181 20.86 0.29 -25.64
N GLY A 1182 22.09 0.58 -25.26
CA GLY A 1182 22.47 1.83 -24.63
C GLY A 1182 23.62 2.53 -25.36
N TYR A 1183 23.59 3.84 -25.30
CA TYR A 1183 24.63 4.73 -25.74
C TYR A 1183 24.93 5.76 -24.64
N ASP A 1184 26.20 5.84 -24.26
CA ASP A 1184 26.70 6.76 -23.25
C ASP A 1184 27.62 7.77 -23.94
N ILE A 1185 27.48 9.03 -23.56
CA ILE A 1185 28.39 10.09 -23.95
C ILE A 1185 28.78 10.89 -22.72
N GLY A 1186 30.05 11.26 -22.61
CA GLY A 1186 30.53 11.99 -21.45
C GLY A 1186 31.86 12.68 -21.69
N ARG A 1187 32.12 13.68 -20.88
CA ARG A 1187 33.32 14.50 -20.96
C ARG A 1187 33.62 15.15 -19.61
N VAL A 1188 34.91 15.36 -19.34
CA VAL A 1188 35.39 16.22 -18.25
C VAL A 1188 36.09 17.47 -18.81
N TRP A 1189 36.21 18.52 -17.99
CA TRP A 1189 36.88 19.78 -18.35
C TRP A 1189 37.79 20.29 -17.24
N ASN A 1190 38.90 20.93 -17.63
CA ASN A 1190 39.90 21.59 -16.77
C ASN A 1190 40.30 22.96 -17.34
N ASP A 1191 40.80 23.88 -16.51
CA ASP A 1191 41.07 25.29 -16.86
C ASP A 1191 42.17 25.50 -17.91
N HIS A 1192 43.03 24.50 -18.13
CA HIS A 1192 44.20 24.60 -18.99
C HIS A 1192 44.26 23.47 -20.03
N GLU A 1193 43.10 22.89 -20.37
CA GLU A 1193 42.97 21.79 -21.33
C GLU A 1193 41.96 22.15 -22.43
N ASP A 1194 42.43 22.38 -23.66
CA ASP A 1194 41.57 22.54 -24.85
C ASP A 1194 41.33 21.19 -25.54
N SER A 1195 40.72 20.25 -24.82
CA SER A 1195 40.25 19.00 -25.43
C SER A 1195 38.93 19.25 -26.16
N ARG A 1196 38.69 18.62 -27.31
CA ARG A 1196 37.34 18.55 -27.92
C ARG A 1196 36.75 17.14 -27.88
N LYS A 1197 37.42 16.22 -27.17
CA LYS A 1197 37.10 14.80 -27.14
C LYS A 1197 35.88 14.53 -26.26
N TRP A 1198 34.86 13.94 -26.86
CA TRP A 1198 33.74 13.34 -26.16
C TRP A 1198 33.95 11.83 -26.10
N HIS A 1199 33.98 11.29 -24.89
CA HIS A 1199 34.06 9.85 -24.68
C HIS A 1199 32.70 9.24 -24.94
N GLN A 1200 32.70 8.10 -25.61
CA GLN A 1200 31.48 7.42 -26.03
C GLN A 1200 31.59 5.94 -25.66
N SER A 1201 30.48 5.35 -25.26
CA SER A 1201 30.35 3.90 -25.20
C SER A 1201 29.01 3.43 -25.71
N ILE A 1202 29.02 2.34 -26.46
CA ILE A 1202 27.82 1.67 -26.94
C ILE A 1202 27.79 0.26 -26.40
N GLY A 1203 26.61 -0.23 -26.08
CA GLY A 1203 26.49 -1.56 -25.51
C GLY A 1203 25.06 -2.05 -25.48
N GLY A 1204 24.93 -3.26 -24.97
CA GLY A 1204 23.66 -3.88 -24.73
C GLY A 1204 23.69 -4.66 -23.43
N GLY A 1205 22.51 -4.99 -22.95
CA GLY A 1205 22.36 -5.78 -21.75
C GLY A 1205 21.15 -6.66 -21.79
N PHE A 1206 21.18 -7.71 -20.99
CA PHE A 1206 20.03 -8.49 -20.62
C PHE A 1206 19.60 -8.06 -19.21
N TRP A 1207 18.30 -7.86 -19.04
CA TRP A 1207 17.72 -7.61 -17.74
C TRP A 1207 16.61 -8.61 -17.48
N MET A 1208 16.41 -8.91 -16.20
CA MET A 1208 15.34 -9.76 -15.71
C MET A 1208 14.79 -9.15 -14.44
N SER A 1209 13.46 -9.10 -14.34
CA SER A 1209 12.73 -8.69 -13.15
C SER A 1209 11.82 -9.82 -12.70
N ILE A 1210 11.93 -10.21 -11.44
CA ILE A 1210 11.18 -11.28 -10.80
C ILE A 1210 10.22 -10.62 -9.81
N VAL A 1211 8.92 -10.72 -10.13
CA VAL A 1211 7.81 -10.24 -9.29
C VAL A 1211 8.00 -8.79 -8.80
N GLU A 1212 8.56 -7.93 -9.67
CA GLU A 1212 8.79 -6.50 -9.44
C GLU A 1212 9.61 -6.15 -8.18
N THR A 1213 10.31 -7.14 -7.61
CA THR A 1213 11.05 -6.97 -6.36
C THR A 1213 12.52 -7.31 -6.53
N PHE A 1214 12.83 -8.37 -7.27
CA PHE A 1214 14.20 -8.76 -7.58
C PHE A 1214 14.52 -8.41 -9.02
N SER A 1215 15.65 -7.76 -9.23
CA SER A 1215 16.15 -7.48 -10.57
C SER A 1215 17.58 -7.98 -10.72
N ALA A 1216 17.85 -8.52 -11.90
CA ALA A 1216 19.16 -8.94 -12.34
C ALA A 1216 19.47 -8.23 -13.65
N ARG A 1217 20.69 -7.73 -13.78
CA ARG A 1217 21.18 -7.13 -15.03
C ARG A 1217 22.56 -7.65 -15.37
N LEU A 1218 22.80 -7.87 -16.65
CA LEU A 1218 24.10 -8.18 -17.22
C LEU A 1218 24.29 -7.33 -18.46
N ASN A 1219 25.31 -6.47 -18.44
CA ASN A 1219 25.59 -5.49 -19.47
C ASN A 1219 26.97 -5.75 -20.07
N TYR A 1220 27.10 -5.52 -21.38
CA TYR A 1220 28.37 -5.42 -22.09
C TYR A 1220 28.41 -4.10 -22.86
N PHE A 1221 29.36 -3.24 -22.51
CA PHE A 1221 29.58 -1.95 -23.17
C PHE A 1221 31.00 -1.87 -23.69
N THR A 1222 31.17 -1.29 -24.88
CA THR A 1222 32.47 -1.07 -25.51
C THR A 1222 32.70 0.42 -25.76
N GLY A 1223 33.95 0.86 -25.57
CA GLY A 1223 34.43 2.22 -25.83
C GLY A 1223 35.89 2.18 -26.27
N SER A 1224 36.62 3.29 -26.16
CA SER A 1224 38.04 3.34 -26.55
C SER A 1224 38.93 2.42 -25.69
N ASP A 1225 38.54 2.12 -24.45
CA ASP A 1225 39.28 1.23 -23.53
C ASP A 1225 38.89 -0.27 -23.74
N GLY A 1226 38.08 -0.56 -24.76
CA GLY A 1226 37.56 -1.87 -25.11
C GLY A 1226 36.24 -2.23 -24.39
N GLY A 1227 35.93 -3.52 -24.35
CA GLY A 1227 34.70 -4.04 -23.75
C GLY A 1227 34.76 -4.26 -22.23
N ARG A 1228 33.68 -3.92 -21.53
CA ARG A 1228 33.48 -4.13 -20.08
C ARG A 1228 32.15 -4.86 -19.82
N ILE A 1229 32.23 -5.94 -19.05
CA ILE A 1229 31.05 -6.63 -18.50
C ILE A 1229 30.75 -6.05 -17.12
N SER A 1230 29.49 -5.68 -16.88
CA SER A 1230 29.00 -5.33 -15.55
C SER A 1230 27.67 -6.04 -15.29
N GLY A 1231 27.38 -6.34 -14.04
CA GLY A 1231 26.14 -6.98 -13.67
C GLY A 1231 25.91 -6.92 -12.18
N GLY A 1232 24.69 -7.20 -11.78
CA GLY A 1232 24.31 -7.24 -10.38
C GLY A 1232 22.97 -7.95 -10.22
N ILE A 1233 22.74 -8.44 -9.01
CA ILE A 1233 21.45 -8.99 -8.56
C ILE A 1233 21.11 -8.26 -7.27
N GLY A 1234 19.91 -7.69 -7.19
CA GLY A 1234 19.48 -6.93 -6.03
C GLY A 1234 17.98 -7.05 -5.78
N MET A 1235 17.58 -6.80 -4.54
CA MET A 1235 16.20 -6.46 -4.20
C MET A 1235 16.05 -4.97 -4.41
N THR A 1236 15.37 -4.56 -5.49
CA THR A 1236 15.19 -3.16 -5.96
C THR A 1236 16.49 -2.35 -6.01
N PHE A 1237 17.05 -2.19 -7.22
CA PHE A 1237 18.24 -1.35 -7.49
C PHE A 1237 18.03 0.11 -7.11
#